data_AF-A0A7C4QLG4-F1
#
_entry.id   AF-A0A7C4QLG4-F1
#
_cell.length_a   1.000
_cell.length_b   1.000
_cell.length_c   1.000
_cell.angle_alpha   90.00
_cell.angle_beta   90.00
_cell.angle_gamma   90.00
#
_symmetry.space_group_name_H-M   'P 1'
#
loop_
_entity.id
_entity.type
_entity.pdbx_description
1 polymer ?
#
loop_
_entity_poly.entity_id
_entity_poly.type
_entity_poly.pdbx_seq_one_letter_code
_entity_poly.pdbx_strand_id
1 'polypeptide(L)'
;MNRRLVAGLGLLLGGLGLWAQTNAPFVNNSDFDMSAVGGPRYAPQVDSPVFINSALFNILAYDERPFATKNTLFYTNKASGDMRTDGRFLFDYDANTSEITQFRYPAWQFHNQGKIYGEVAVEVRATNIYNPGVVGVGPSGLLRLVGEDVNLARATLRAGVNPDIPSFIGGDGRDLGGTYENARGVTDVYWGTGTNSNLGTNGARLNLPFASFINFDPPGVSSPNHQVLEWSRFLGNRLVTNNVSLPGFFSFSQFEAHARQGTLSPTSSILQVVFVATNNASAAIPVTKQVRFDGGFFGEATPIVEFSVTTFDVIRQTNVAHTLYLLDSLALATNVAYSTGMDPATFRPTGTRRPRNYELTRDQPFEWLFAAAPNVVYSNQMIFDPARNLTNLVSYRYAAYSADINNQTNQVDINNTGVYEPENSLGRIEIEAGQLDLTQARIHAEEFLSIKTTNLIGNKLALVNAPVINYDLGSTNVVLPVSNLVASTFARLSGNISVWSATWETPVVELDFFGVPQTNMQTVHVMIVDDNLVAENPVHLNRFAARATNVVIYDRLLIDRELTVDADGLQLAASGTNVASLTLPPFADWAPTNFPRLRHFTNEGRVIIPQVGRFYTQYETNDANYYPLTLLTPYTDLINSGAITGAAHVVMASNLVNSGAWVAQSGALEFQLTNGLFSGGILNAKSDISFLAQNLTAVNSTFSAGGSLMLDVTNHLGDTGPAANNYWVVSDGFTLARRPWTGDLLGTRIDSLAAENTLVRHSWTAEDRGASPAGFSNNAAIGHLVLNGQNLSLFSFTGGGTNKTALYVDYLEFQNYATNVVNALQVETNLTIYFANANLSPDKLNGAFGGRLRWVPTYAGANSTTNLLVDGRWVAINTALIQSGNADLDGDGIPNRIDPTPLLSGASLNLKIDYVRAPGLTARISWDAIRYSTNHVEYRANLTAGNWLPLTTVIQGAANGRQTILDPVLPGAAPRYYRVRVEPYIGLLTP
;
A
#
# COMPACT_ATOMS: atom_id res chain seq x y z
N MET A 1 23.54 -46.06 -17.42
CA MET A 1 23.88 -47.26 -18.22
C MET A 1 22.93 -47.29 -19.42
N ASN A 2 23.45 -46.87 -20.57
CA ASN A 2 23.11 -47.15 -21.98
C ASN A 2 21.68 -47.01 -22.56
N ARG A 3 21.62 -46.07 -23.53
CA ARG A 3 20.92 -46.10 -24.84
C ARG A 3 19.38 -46.08 -24.85
N ARG A 4 18.82 -44.86 -24.95
CA ARG A 4 17.60 -44.57 -25.74
C ARG A 4 17.71 -43.19 -26.39
N LEU A 5 18.37 -43.17 -27.54
CA LEU A 5 18.37 -42.11 -28.54
C LEU A 5 18.10 -42.84 -29.86
N VAL A 6 17.27 -42.24 -30.73
CA VAL A 6 16.86 -42.72 -32.07
C VAL A 6 15.65 -43.68 -32.08
N ALA A 7 14.44 -43.12 -32.10
CA ALA A 7 13.24 -43.70 -32.75
C ALA A 7 12.03 -42.75 -32.56
N GLY A 8 11.96 -41.67 -33.35
CA GLY A 8 10.83 -40.73 -33.28
C GLY A 8 10.59 -39.94 -34.57
N LEU A 9 11.04 -40.48 -35.71
CA LEU A 9 11.07 -39.76 -36.99
C LEU A 9 10.40 -40.53 -38.15
N GLY A 10 9.57 -41.53 -37.86
CA GLY A 10 9.16 -42.53 -38.86
C GLY A 10 7.68 -42.75 -39.13
N LEU A 11 6.73 -42.09 -38.44
CA LEU A 11 5.31 -42.46 -38.55
C LEU A 11 4.38 -41.24 -38.48
N LEU A 12 4.28 -40.49 -39.59
CA LEU A 12 3.11 -39.67 -39.95
C LEU A 12 3.15 -39.23 -41.43
N LEU A 13 3.51 -40.17 -42.30
CA LEU A 13 3.37 -40.04 -43.76
C LEU A 13 2.51 -41.22 -44.22
N GLY A 14 1.20 -40.99 -44.31
CA GLY A 14 0.26 -42.04 -44.70
C GLY A 14 -1.18 -41.58 -44.66
N GLY A 15 -1.55 -40.59 -45.47
CA GLY A 15 -2.96 -40.33 -45.74
C GLY A 15 -3.33 -38.89 -46.08
N LEU A 16 -2.67 -38.27 -47.07
CA LEU A 16 -3.23 -37.18 -47.87
C LEU A 16 -2.46 -37.16 -49.19
N GLY A 17 -2.80 -38.08 -50.09
CA GLY A 17 -2.34 -38.02 -51.47
C GLY A 17 -3.31 -37.16 -52.27
N LEU A 18 -2.83 -35.99 -52.70
CA LEU A 18 -3.02 -35.37 -54.02
C LEU A 18 -2.83 -33.85 -53.91
N TRP A 19 -1.83 -33.34 -54.65
CA TRP A 19 -1.43 -31.95 -54.86
C TRP A 19 -0.57 -31.27 -53.77
N ALA A 20 0.75 -31.48 -53.84
CA ALA A 20 1.75 -30.42 -53.68
C ALA A 20 3.14 -30.92 -54.09
N GLN A 21 3.82 -30.18 -54.96
CA GLN A 21 5.28 -30.23 -55.05
C GLN A 21 5.83 -29.95 -53.64
N THR A 22 6.49 -30.91 -53.00
CA THR A 22 7.13 -30.67 -51.71
C THR A 22 8.38 -29.82 -51.96
N ASN A 23 8.29 -28.51 -51.74
CA ASN A 23 9.46 -27.64 -51.69
C ASN A 23 10.44 -28.18 -50.62
N ALA A 24 11.74 -28.19 -50.94
CA ALA A 24 12.77 -28.68 -50.02
C ALA A 24 12.88 -27.77 -48.78
N PRO A 25 13.33 -28.29 -47.61
CA PRO A 25 13.60 -27.47 -46.43
C PRO A 25 14.58 -26.32 -46.73
N PHE A 26 14.29 -25.11 -46.26
CA PHE A 26 15.26 -24.02 -46.25
C PHE A 26 16.19 -24.18 -45.05
N VAL A 27 17.50 -24.26 -45.31
CA VAL A 27 18.52 -24.40 -44.26
C VAL A 27 19.57 -23.32 -44.43
N ASN A 28 19.64 -22.40 -43.47
CA ASN A 28 20.73 -21.43 -43.36
C ASN A 28 21.83 -21.99 -42.43
N ASN A 29 22.97 -22.37 -43.02
CA ASN A 29 24.13 -22.94 -42.33
C ASN A 29 25.44 -22.15 -42.54
N SER A 30 25.35 -20.99 -43.19
CA SER A 30 26.44 -20.04 -43.40
C SER A 30 25.93 -18.63 -43.18
N ASP A 31 26.81 -17.68 -42.86
CA ASP A 31 26.38 -16.31 -42.59
C ASP A 31 25.74 -15.67 -43.82
N PHE A 32 24.51 -15.22 -43.65
CA PHE A 32 23.79 -14.37 -44.59
C PHE A 32 23.75 -12.96 -44.00
N ASP A 33 24.49 -12.02 -44.60
CA ASP A 33 24.60 -10.65 -44.11
C ASP A 33 24.43 -9.62 -45.23
N MET A 34 23.30 -8.92 -45.22
CA MET A 34 23.00 -7.83 -46.16
C MET A 34 23.73 -6.52 -45.84
N SER A 35 24.28 -6.37 -44.64
CA SER A 35 25.01 -5.16 -44.23
C SER A 35 26.48 -5.14 -44.68
N ALA A 36 27.00 -6.28 -45.13
CA ALA A 36 28.37 -6.41 -45.60
C ALA A 36 28.58 -5.83 -47.02
N VAL A 37 29.74 -5.20 -47.24
CA VAL A 37 30.14 -4.69 -48.56
C VAL A 37 30.25 -5.85 -49.55
N GLY A 38 29.36 -5.89 -50.55
CA GLY A 38 29.26 -6.99 -51.53
C GLY A 38 28.20 -8.06 -51.21
N GLY A 39 27.38 -7.86 -50.17
CA GLY A 39 26.29 -8.76 -49.80
C GLY A 39 25.10 -8.77 -50.77
N PRO A 40 24.15 -9.71 -50.58
CA PRO A 40 22.91 -9.80 -51.35
C PRO A 40 22.08 -8.52 -51.24
N ARG A 41 21.52 -8.03 -52.36
CA ARG A 41 20.74 -6.78 -52.38
C ARG A 41 19.28 -6.92 -51.92
N TYR A 42 18.78 -8.15 -51.80
CA TYR A 42 17.41 -8.43 -51.40
C TYR A 42 17.38 -9.60 -50.42
N ALA A 43 16.41 -9.58 -49.50
CA ALA A 43 16.12 -10.72 -48.63
C ALA A 43 15.75 -11.94 -49.49
N PRO A 44 16.14 -13.17 -49.08
CA PRO A 44 15.82 -14.37 -49.85
C PRO A 44 14.34 -14.66 -49.73
N GLN A 45 13.67 -14.89 -50.87
CA GLN A 45 12.29 -15.38 -50.85
C GLN A 45 12.30 -16.85 -50.44
N VAL A 46 11.80 -17.14 -49.24
CA VAL A 46 11.67 -18.50 -48.72
C VAL A 46 10.25 -19.01 -48.99
N ASP A 47 10.14 -20.04 -49.83
CA ASP A 47 8.92 -20.84 -50.00
C ASP A 47 9.24 -22.30 -49.67
N SER A 48 8.98 -22.71 -48.42
CA SER A 48 9.39 -24.02 -47.92
C SER A 48 8.54 -24.45 -46.73
N PRO A 49 8.17 -25.72 -46.58
CA PRO A 49 7.47 -26.19 -45.39
C PRO A 49 8.28 -26.05 -44.09
N VAL A 50 9.61 -25.94 -44.18
CA VAL A 50 10.53 -25.96 -43.03
C VAL A 50 11.62 -24.89 -43.20
N PHE A 51 11.78 -24.04 -42.20
CA PHE A 51 12.86 -23.04 -42.10
C PHE A 51 13.78 -23.39 -40.94
N ILE A 52 15.07 -23.61 -41.20
CA ILE A 52 16.09 -23.88 -40.18
C ILE A 52 17.20 -22.86 -40.29
N ASN A 53 17.41 -22.06 -39.25
CA ASN A 53 18.57 -21.19 -39.10
C ASN A 53 19.58 -21.77 -38.11
N SER A 54 20.86 -21.73 -38.47
CA SER A 54 21.98 -22.18 -37.65
C SER A 54 23.22 -21.29 -37.70
N ALA A 55 23.14 -20.17 -38.42
CA ALA A 55 24.20 -19.17 -38.59
C ALA A 55 23.62 -17.74 -38.51
N LEU A 56 24.40 -16.71 -38.84
CA LEU A 56 23.90 -15.34 -38.95
C LEU A 56 22.89 -15.24 -40.11
N PHE A 57 21.77 -14.58 -39.87
CA PHE A 57 20.75 -14.25 -40.85
C PHE A 57 20.32 -12.80 -40.65
N ASN A 58 21.07 -11.88 -41.26
CA ASN A 58 20.91 -10.43 -41.13
C ASN A 58 20.31 -9.82 -42.41
N ILE A 59 19.14 -9.22 -42.26
CA ILE A 59 18.35 -8.61 -43.35
C ILE A 59 18.20 -7.11 -43.11
N LEU A 60 18.36 -6.32 -44.18
CA LEU A 60 18.05 -4.90 -44.19
C LEU A 60 16.68 -4.64 -44.86
N ALA A 61 15.80 -3.91 -44.18
CA ALA A 61 14.45 -3.59 -44.58
C ALA A 61 14.42 -2.26 -45.35
N TYR A 62 14.73 -2.31 -46.65
CA TYR A 62 14.75 -1.13 -47.51
C TYR A 62 13.36 -0.60 -47.91
N ASP A 63 12.29 -1.40 -47.78
CA ASP A 63 10.96 -1.10 -48.31
C ASP A 63 9.83 -1.21 -47.26
N GLU A 64 10.18 -1.19 -45.96
CA GLU A 64 9.27 -1.31 -44.82
C GLU A 64 8.48 -2.64 -44.75
N ARG A 65 8.71 -3.59 -45.66
CA ARG A 65 8.01 -4.88 -45.65
C ARG A 65 8.61 -5.81 -44.59
N PRO A 66 7.77 -6.60 -43.89
CA PRO A 66 8.28 -7.62 -42.98
C PRO A 66 8.99 -8.73 -43.75
N PHE A 67 10.08 -9.27 -43.19
CA PHE A 67 10.55 -10.58 -43.61
C PHE A 67 9.53 -11.63 -43.18
N ALA A 68 8.92 -12.27 -44.17
CA ALA A 68 8.00 -13.38 -44.00
C ALA A 68 8.39 -14.50 -44.96
N THR A 69 7.98 -15.72 -44.63
CA THR A 69 8.18 -16.88 -45.49
C THR A 69 6.84 -17.41 -45.98
N LYS A 70 6.87 -18.16 -47.08
CA LYS A 70 5.69 -18.73 -47.73
C LYS A 70 5.64 -20.24 -47.49
N ASN A 71 4.43 -20.77 -47.26
CA ASN A 71 4.17 -22.18 -47.02
C ASN A 71 4.93 -22.81 -45.83
N THR A 72 5.49 -22.01 -44.91
CA THR A 72 6.31 -22.53 -43.80
C THR A 72 5.46 -22.87 -42.58
N LEU A 73 5.54 -24.12 -42.13
CA LEU A 73 4.86 -24.62 -40.94
C LEU A 73 5.78 -24.80 -39.75
N PHE A 74 7.08 -25.00 -39.99
CA PHE A 74 8.07 -25.30 -38.97
C PHE A 74 9.24 -24.30 -39.04
N TYR A 75 9.37 -23.48 -38.01
CA TYR A 75 10.49 -22.56 -37.85
C TYR A 75 11.43 -23.08 -36.74
N THR A 76 12.73 -23.18 -37.04
CA THR A 76 13.75 -23.57 -36.07
C THR A 76 14.94 -22.63 -36.15
N ASN A 77 15.19 -21.87 -35.09
CA ASN A 77 16.43 -21.13 -34.89
C ASN A 77 17.27 -21.87 -33.83
N LYS A 78 18.36 -22.51 -34.26
CA LYS A 78 19.24 -23.29 -33.35
C LYS A 78 19.99 -22.37 -32.39
N ALA A 79 20.60 -22.93 -31.35
CA ALA A 79 21.40 -22.17 -30.39
C ALA A 79 22.53 -21.34 -31.00
N SER A 80 23.09 -21.75 -32.14
CA SER A 80 24.10 -20.99 -32.90
C SER A 80 23.52 -19.97 -33.87
N GLY A 81 22.20 -19.97 -34.10
CA GLY A 81 21.54 -19.09 -35.03
C GLY A 81 21.30 -17.69 -34.46
N ASP A 82 21.57 -16.67 -35.27
CA ASP A 82 21.39 -15.26 -34.95
C ASP A 82 20.62 -14.59 -36.09
N MET A 83 19.36 -14.24 -35.87
CA MET A 83 18.52 -13.57 -36.86
C MET A 83 18.39 -12.09 -36.52
N ARG A 84 18.69 -11.21 -37.48
CA ARG A 84 18.68 -9.76 -37.27
C ARG A 84 17.98 -9.03 -38.40
N THR A 85 17.22 -8.00 -38.05
CA THR A 85 16.69 -7.04 -39.01
C THR A 85 16.50 -5.67 -38.36
N ASP A 86 16.70 -4.62 -39.14
CA ASP A 86 16.27 -3.23 -38.85
C ASP A 86 14.77 -3.02 -39.10
N GLY A 87 14.07 -4.01 -39.69
CA GLY A 87 12.63 -4.00 -39.92
C GLY A 87 11.86 -4.96 -39.01
N ARG A 88 11.01 -5.79 -39.62
CA ARG A 88 10.09 -6.69 -38.92
C ARG A 88 10.31 -8.16 -39.31
N PHE A 89 10.22 -9.06 -38.34
CA PHE A 89 10.08 -10.50 -38.58
C PHE A 89 8.63 -10.93 -38.36
N LEU A 90 8.08 -11.69 -39.32
CA LEU A 90 6.75 -12.28 -39.22
C LEU A 90 6.83 -13.79 -39.44
N PHE A 91 6.61 -14.54 -38.36
CA PHE A 91 6.63 -16.00 -38.32
C PHE A 91 5.22 -16.56 -38.19
N ASP A 92 4.62 -16.85 -39.34
CA ASP A 92 3.29 -17.45 -39.46
C ASP A 92 3.23 -18.43 -40.64
N TYR A 93 2.07 -19.04 -40.89
CA TYR A 93 1.83 -19.85 -42.09
C TYR A 93 1.09 -19.01 -43.14
N ASP A 94 1.84 -18.53 -44.12
CA ASP A 94 1.31 -17.87 -45.31
C ASP A 94 0.97 -18.93 -46.38
N ALA A 95 -0.33 -19.17 -46.59
CA ALA A 95 -0.85 -20.15 -47.54
C ALA A 95 -1.15 -19.56 -48.93
N ASN A 96 -0.67 -18.35 -49.22
CA ASN A 96 -1.14 -17.58 -50.37
C ASN A 96 -0.78 -18.22 -51.70
N THR A 97 -1.79 -18.46 -52.53
CA THR A 97 -1.60 -18.93 -53.91
C THR A 97 -1.61 -17.77 -54.93
N SER A 98 -1.98 -16.54 -54.52
CA SER A 98 -1.95 -15.33 -55.35
C SER A 98 -1.72 -14.04 -54.53
N GLU A 99 -1.39 -12.91 -55.19
CA GLU A 99 -1.10 -11.61 -54.55
C GLU A 99 -2.35 -10.86 -54.01
N ILE A 100 -3.57 -11.31 -54.33
CA ILE A 100 -4.81 -10.54 -54.12
C ILE A 100 -5.60 -10.97 -52.87
N THR A 101 -5.42 -12.19 -52.37
CA THR A 101 -6.07 -12.71 -51.15
C THR A 101 -5.02 -13.28 -50.20
N GLN A 102 -4.85 -12.65 -49.03
CA GLN A 102 -3.91 -13.11 -48.01
C GLN A 102 -4.58 -13.98 -46.93
N PHE A 103 -4.35 -15.29 -46.97
CA PHE A 103 -4.71 -16.26 -45.94
C PHE A 103 -3.48 -16.60 -45.08
N ARG A 104 -3.43 -16.00 -43.89
CA ARG A 104 -2.38 -16.24 -42.88
C ARG A 104 -2.96 -16.96 -41.67
N TYR A 105 -2.35 -18.08 -41.32
CA TYR A 105 -2.74 -18.94 -40.21
C TYR A 105 -1.58 -19.11 -39.22
N PRO A 106 -1.82 -19.63 -38.01
CA PRO A 106 -0.73 -20.06 -37.15
C PRO A 106 0.14 -21.11 -37.85
N ALA A 107 1.46 -20.95 -37.77
CA ALA A 107 2.39 -22.03 -38.08
C ALA A 107 2.19 -23.20 -37.09
N TRP A 108 2.65 -24.39 -37.43
CA TRP A 108 2.52 -25.53 -36.52
C TRP A 108 3.47 -25.39 -35.32
N GLN A 109 4.72 -25.04 -35.59
CA GLN A 109 5.77 -24.97 -34.58
C GLN A 109 6.75 -23.82 -34.83
N PHE A 110 7.04 -23.08 -33.77
CA PHE A 110 8.14 -22.14 -33.68
C PHE A 110 9.10 -22.59 -32.57
N HIS A 111 10.34 -22.89 -32.92
CA HIS A 111 11.38 -23.33 -31.99
C HIS A 111 12.57 -22.37 -32.05
N ASN A 112 12.82 -21.61 -30.98
CA ASN A 112 13.97 -20.70 -30.89
C ASN A 112 14.86 -21.02 -29.69
N GLN A 113 16.08 -21.47 -29.96
CA GLN A 113 17.16 -21.60 -28.98
C GLN A 113 18.25 -20.55 -29.15
N GLY A 114 18.25 -19.83 -30.29
CA GLY A 114 19.24 -18.83 -30.63
C GLY A 114 18.79 -17.42 -30.29
N LYS A 115 19.27 -16.44 -31.07
CA LYS A 115 18.93 -15.03 -30.95
C LYS A 115 18.08 -14.59 -32.14
N ILE A 116 17.04 -13.80 -31.87
CA ILE A 116 16.23 -13.13 -32.88
C ILE A 116 16.09 -11.67 -32.45
N TYR A 117 16.43 -10.74 -33.33
CA TYR A 117 16.29 -9.31 -33.10
C TYR A 117 15.65 -8.63 -34.31
N GLY A 118 14.56 -7.90 -34.08
CA GLY A 118 13.97 -7.01 -35.08
C GLY A 118 13.74 -5.62 -34.51
N GLU A 119 14.34 -4.57 -35.07
CA GLU A 119 14.25 -3.21 -34.51
C GLU A 119 12.79 -2.75 -34.36
N VAL A 120 11.93 -3.04 -35.36
CA VAL A 120 10.54 -2.58 -35.39
C VAL A 120 9.57 -3.61 -34.80
N ALA A 121 9.66 -4.88 -35.21
CA ALA A 121 8.78 -5.91 -34.66
C ALA A 121 9.30 -7.33 -34.82
N VAL A 122 8.91 -8.21 -33.91
CA VAL A 122 8.98 -9.67 -34.05
C VAL A 122 7.61 -10.23 -33.68
N GLU A 123 6.92 -10.79 -34.66
CA GLU A 123 5.59 -11.36 -34.50
C GLU A 123 5.63 -12.86 -34.79
N VAL A 124 5.23 -13.66 -33.81
CA VAL A 124 5.15 -15.12 -33.91
C VAL A 124 3.71 -15.54 -33.72
N ARG A 125 3.13 -16.22 -34.71
CA ARG A 125 1.82 -16.85 -34.63
C ARG A 125 1.98 -18.34 -34.94
N ALA A 126 1.97 -19.19 -33.92
CA ALA A 126 2.14 -20.63 -34.08
C ALA A 126 1.35 -21.42 -33.02
N THR A 127 0.84 -22.60 -33.36
CA THR A 127 0.15 -23.48 -32.39
C THR A 127 1.08 -23.84 -31.22
N ASN A 128 2.33 -24.20 -31.52
CA ASN A 128 3.34 -24.55 -30.53
C ASN A 128 4.52 -23.56 -30.59
N ILE A 129 4.77 -22.83 -29.50
CA ILE A 129 5.91 -21.93 -29.36
C ILE A 129 6.82 -22.49 -28.27
N TYR A 130 8.04 -22.85 -28.64
CA TYR A 130 9.09 -23.24 -27.70
C TYR A 130 10.28 -22.28 -27.85
N ASN A 131 10.47 -21.40 -26.87
CA ASN A 131 11.50 -20.36 -26.92
C ASN A 131 12.30 -20.30 -25.61
N PRO A 132 13.31 -21.17 -25.42
CA PRO A 132 14.34 -20.96 -24.39
C PRO A 132 15.41 -19.92 -24.79
N GLY A 133 15.37 -19.41 -26.02
CA GLY A 133 16.34 -18.46 -26.56
C GLY A 133 16.02 -16.98 -26.23
N VAL A 134 16.65 -16.09 -26.99
CA VAL A 134 16.48 -14.64 -26.88
C VAL A 134 15.64 -14.13 -28.03
N VAL A 135 14.62 -13.34 -27.72
CA VAL A 135 13.86 -12.56 -28.71
C VAL A 135 13.83 -11.10 -28.27
N GLY A 136 14.32 -10.22 -29.12
CA GLY A 136 14.45 -8.80 -28.84
C GLY A 136 13.83 -7.93 -29.93
N VAL A 137 13.32 -6.78 -29.52
CA VAL A 137 12.95 -5.67 -30.39
C VAL A 137 13.52 -4.36 -29.86
N GLY A 138 13.55 -3.34 -30.72
CA GLY A 138 13.99 -2.01 -30.32
C GLY A 138 13.09 -1.40 -29.24
N PRO A 139 13.48 -0.28 -28.60
CA PRO A 139 12.70 0.39 -27.54
C PRO A 139 11.31 0.85 -27.94
N SER A 140 11.06 1.03 -29.23
CA SER A 140 9.75 1.39 -29.76
C SER A 140 9.07 0.21 -30.46
N GLY A 141 9.70 -0.96 -30.45
CA GLY A 141 9.25 -2.13 -31.21
C GLY A 141 8.12 -2.90 -30.54
N LEU A 142 7.52 -3.82 -31.31
CA LEU A 142 6.50 -4.77 -30.87
C LEU A 142 7.06 -6.19 -30.88
N LEU A 143 7.09 -6.84 -29.72
CA LEU A 143 7.28 -8.28 -29.63
C LEU A 143 5.94 -8.95 -29.33
N ARG A 144 5.42 -9.76 -30.27
CA ARG A 144 4.13 -10.45 -30.12
C ARG A 144 4.29 -11.95 -30.29
N LEU A 145 3.81 -12.72 -29.32
CA LEU A 145 3.78 -14.19 -29.34
C LEU A 145 2.33 -14.67 -29.15
N VAL A 146 1.78 -15.37 -30.14
CA VAL A 146 0.41 -15.90 -30.11
C VAL A 146 0.42 -17.39 -30.42
N GLY A 147 -0.05 -18.22 -29.48
CA GLY A 147 -0.13 -19.67 -29.66
C GLY A 147 -1.08 -20.38 -28.72
N GLU A 148 -1.25 -21.69 -28.91
CA GLU A 148 -2.02 -22.52 -27.97
C GLU A 148 -1.09 -23.02 -26.86
N ASP A 149 0.01 -23.67 -27.22
CA ASP A 149 1.02 -24.18 -26.30
C ASP A 149 2.29 -23.32 -26.36
N VAL A 150 2.46 -22.42 -25.37
CA VAL A 150 3.56 -21.44 -25.33
C VAL A 150 4.48 -21.72 -24.15
N ASN A 151 5.65 -22.27 -24.44
CA ASN A 151 6.70 -22.54 -23.46
C ASN A 151 7.84 -21.53 -23.59
N LEU A 152 7.89 -20.61 -22.62
CA LEU A 152 8.90 -19.57 -22.47
C LEU A 152 9.78 -19.84 -21.25
N ALA A 153 9.87 -21.09 -20.80
CA ALA A 153 10.73 -21.43 -19.70
C ALA A 153 12.18 -21.05 -20.04
N ARG A 154 12.79 -20.23 -19.17
CA ARG A 154 14.13 -19.64 -19.35
C ARG A 154 14.28 -18.68 -20.53
N ALA A 155 13.18 -18.29 -21.18
CA ALA A 155 13.20 -17.32 -22.28
C ALA A 155 13.75 -15.97 -21.83
N THR A 156 14.36 -15.26 -22.77
CA THR A 156 14.69 -13.85 -22.63
C THR A 156 13.91 -13.05 -23.66
N LEU A 157 13.00 -12.19 -23.20
CA LEU A 157 12.19 -11.32 -24.04
C LEU A 157 12.51 -9.86 -23.72
N ARG A 158 12.84 -9.07 -24.75
CA ARG A 158 13.20 -7.66 -24.57
C ARG A 158 12.51 -6.79 -25.61
N ALA A 159 11.78 -5.78 -25.17
CA ALA A 159 11.47 -4.59 -25.95
C ALA A 159 12.22 -3.45 -25.28
N GLY A 160 13.31 -2.98 -25.87
CA GLY A 160 14.25 -2.08 -25.21
C GLY A 160 15.63 -2.11 -25.86
N VAL A 161 16.48 -1.14 -25.54
CA VAL A 161 17.79 -0.98 -26.20
C VAL A 161 18.58 -2.26 -26.00
N ASN A 162 19.09 -2.91 -27.04
CA ASN A 162 19.90 -4.11 -26.88
C ASN A 162 21.38 -3.72 -26.67
N PRO A 163 21.97 -3.93 -25.48
CA PRO A 163 23.37 -3.54 -25.23
C PRO A 163 24.41 -4.39 -25.95
N ASP A 164 24.00 -5.53 -26.54
CA ASP A 164 24.90 -6.38 -27.34
C ASP A 164 24.93 -5.95 -28.82
N ILE A 165 24.05 -5.04 -29.23
CA ILE A 165 24.06 -4.41 -30.54
C ILE A 165 24.62 -3.00 -30.32
N PRO A 166 25.81 -2.69 -30.85
CA PRO A 166 26.32 -1.33 -30.78
C PRO A 166 25.26 -0.39 -31.37
N SER A 167 24.77 0.55 -30.57
CA SER A 167 24.18 1.78 -31.12
C SER A 167 25.22 2.32 -32.10
N PHE A 168 24.85 2.41 -33.38
CA PHE A 168 25.73 3.02 -34.37
C PHE A 168 26.15 4.37 -33.83
N ILE A 169 27.47 4.55 -33.69
CA ILE A 169 28.16 5.77 -33.25
C ILE A 169 27.31 7.02 -33.56
N GLY A 170 26.82 7.70 -32.52
CA GLY A 170 26.00 8.94 -32.60
C GLY A 170 24.50 8.72 -32.78
N GLY A 171 23.85 7.95 -31.90
CA GLY A 171 22.53 7.35 -32.17
C GLY A 171 21.33 7.83 -31.35
N ASP A 172 21.50 8.62 -30.29
CA ASP A 172 20.36 9.10 -29.49
C ASP A 172 20.40 10.61 -29.25
N GLY A 173 19.49 11.33 -29.92
CA GLY A 173 19.45 12.80 -29.94
C GLY A 173 20.53 13.41 -30.83
N ARG A 174 20.22 13.69 -32.10
CA ARG A 174 21.18 14.18 -33.11
C ARG A 174 21.02 15.67 -33.37
N ASP A 175 22.12 16.42 -33.45
CA ASP A 175 22.15 17.74 -34.13
C ASP A 175 22.48 17.54 -35.62
N LEU A 176 21.60 18.01 -36.49
CA LEU A 176 21.68 17.90 -37.94
C LEU A 176 21.96 19.26 -38.60
N GLY A 177 22.66 20.16 -37.90
CA GLY A 177 23.14 21.41 -38.48
C GLY A 177 22.03 22.42 -38.75
N GLY A 178 21.10 22.57 -37.78
CA GLY A 178 19.96 23.50 -37.84
C GLY A 178 18.61 22.85 -37.53
N THR A 179 18.59 21.52 -37.49
CA THR A 179 17.49 20.70 -36.96
C THR A 179 18.05 19.75 -35.92
N TYR A 180 17.20 19.23 -35.03
CA TYR A 180 17.60 18.22 -34.07
C TYR A 180 16.55 17.12 -33.94
N GLU A 181 17.02 15.96 -33.52
CA GLU A 181 16.20 14.87 -33.02
C GLU A 181 16.37 14.84 -31.50
N ASN A 182 15.28 14.63 -30.76
CA ASN A 182 15.38 14.40 -29.33
C ASN A 182 15.90 13.00 -29.05
N ALA A 183 16.63 12.86 -27.95
CA ALA A 183 16.94 11.55 -27.42
C ALA A 183 15.64 10.81 -27.07
N ARG A 184 15.69 9.48 -27.06
CA ARG A 184 14.55 8.61 -26.76
C ARG A 184 13.98 8.97 -25.40
N GLY A 185 12.68 9.20 -25.36
CA GLY A 185 11.99 9.59 -24.12
C GLY A 185 12.33 11.00 -23.63
N VAL A 186 12.70 11.90 -24.53
CA VAL A 186 12.88 13.34 -24.23
C VAL A 186 11.84 14.13 -25.01
N THR A 187 11.07 14.97 -24.31
CA THR A 187 10.10 15.88 -24.91
C THR A 187 10.43 17.32 -24.53
N ASP A 188 10.47 18.22 -25.52
CA ASP A 188 10.70 19.65 -25.28
C ASP A 188 9.48 20.30 -24.60
N VAL A 189 9.71 21.07 -23.52
CA VAL A 189 8.66 21.77 -22.77
C VAL A 189 8.64 23.25 -23.12
N TYR A 190 9.77 23.94 -22.89
CA TYR A 190 9.94 25.34 -23.25
C TYR A 190 11.36 25.62 -23.75
N TRP A 191 11.53 26.71 -24.49
CA TRP A 191 12.83 27.16 -24.99
C TRP A 191 12.89 28.68 -25.10
N GLY A 192 14.06 29.26 -24.83
CA GLY A 192 14.29 30.69 -24.94
C GLY A 192 15.74 31.00 -25.25
N THR A 193 15.98 31.99 -26.09
CA THR A 193 17.29 32.62 -26.22
C THR A 193 17.13 34.09 -26.57
N GLY A 194 18.05 34.91 -26.09
CA GLY A 194 18.05 36.33 -26.37
C GLY A 194 19.06 37.06 -25.50
N THR A 195 18.76 38.32 -25.22
CA THR A 195 19.64 39.22 -24.46
C THR A 195 18.88 39.85 -23.31
N ASN A 196 19.54 39.93 -22.15
CA ASN A 196 19.01 40.58 -20.96
C ASN A 196 17.60 40.06 -20.57
N SER A 197 17.41 38.74 -20.46
CA SER A 197 16.12 38.09 -20.12
C SER A 197 14.97 38.28 -21.11
N ASN A 198 15.20 38.84 -22.30
CA ASN A 198 14.15 39.11 -23.30
C ASN A 198 14.45 38.42 -24.64
N LEU A 199 13.42 37.91 -25.32
CA LEU A 199 13.57 37.15 -26.56
C LEU A 199 13.90 38.01 -27.81
N GLY A 200 13.80 39.35 -27.79
CA GLY A 200 13.95 40.13 -29.03
C GLY A 200 14.28 41.63 -28.95
N THR A 201 14.21 42.30 -27.80
CA THR A 201 14.37 43.78 -27.74
C THR A 201 15.46 44.30 -26.80
N ASN A 202 16.33 43.44 -26.27
CA ASN A 202 17.24 43.72 -25.15
C ASN A 202 16.47 44.16 -23.89
N GLY A 203 16.27 43.26 -22.93
CA GLY A 203 15.68 43.60 -21.63
C GLY A 203 16.64 44.34 -20.68
N ALA A 204 16.31 44.32 -19.39
CA ALA A 204 17.09 45.00 -18.35
C ALA A 204 18.45 44.32 -18.12
N ARG A 205 19.52 45.13 -18.06
CA ARG A 205 20.88 44.67 -17.76
C ARG A 205 20.96 44.00 -16.38
N LEU A 206 21.86 43.03 -16.25
CA LEU A 206 22.09 42.29 -15.01
C LEU A 206 22.89 43.14 -14.02
N ASN A 207 22.36 43.31 -12.80
CA ASN A 207 23.07 43.93 -11.69
C ASN A 207 23.79 42.83 -10.87
N LEU A 208 25.11 42.83 -10.92
CA LEU A 208 26.00 41.84 -10.30
C LEU A 208 26.07 41.88 -8.76
N PRO A 209 25.86 43.01 -8.04
CA PRO A 209 25.51 43.03 -6.63
C PRO A 209 24.04 42.63 -6.56
N PHE A 210 23.86 41.32 -6.49
CA PHE A 210 22.63 40.59 -6.73
C PHE A 210 21.39 41.25 -6.09
N ALA A 211 20.35 41.49 -6.89
CA ALA A 211 19.06 41.97 -6.41
C ALA A 211 18.26 40.84 -5.72
N SER A 212 17.17 41.16 -5.02
CA SER A 212 16.33 40.19 -4.27
C SER A 212 15.70 39.04 -5.07
N PHE A 213 15.97 38.94 -6.37
CA PHE A 213 15.38 38.00 -7.31
C PHE A 213 16.40 37.21 -8.16
N ILE A 214 17.71 37.36 -7.91
CA ILE A 214 18.79 36.57 -8.51
C ILE A 214 19.77 36.22 -7.39
N ASN A 215 20.23 34.97 -7.32
CA ASN A 215 21.21 34.56 -6.33
C ASN A 215 22.19 33.55 -6.94
N PHE A 216 23.50 33.78 -6.82
CA PHE A 216 24.51 32.78 -7.22
C PHE A 216 25.24 32.19 -6.01
N ASP A 217 24.68 32.32 -4.80
CA ASP A 217 25.24 31.79 -3.57
C ASP A 217 24.59 30.42 -3.22
N PRO A 218 25.33 29.29 -3.31
CA PRO A 218 24.86 27.99 -2.88
C PRO A 218 24.54 27.95 -1.37
N PRO A 219 23.53 27.19 -0.93
CA PRO A 219 22.72 26.27 -1.75
C PRO A 219 21.51 26.93 -2.43
N GLY A 220 21.27 28.24 -2.25
CA GLY A 220 20.05 28.95 -2.65
C GLY A 220 20.15 29.68 -3.98
N VAL A 221 20.73 29.04 -5.00
CA VAL A 221 20.95 29.64 -6.33
C VAL A 221 19.62 29.93 -7.02
N SER A 222 19.52 31.05 -7.75
CA SER A 222 18.39 31.37 -8.62
C SER A 222 18.80 32.18 -9.87
N SER A 223 18.15 31.87 -11.00
CA SER A 223 18.29 32.61 -12.24
C SER A 223 17.46 33.92 -12.21
N PRO A 224 17.77 34.89 -13.08
CA PRO A 224 16.84 35.97 -13.40
C PRO A 224 15.52 35.42 -13.92
N ASN A 225 14.45 36.20 -13.74
CA ASN A 225 13.21 35.97 -14.46
C ASN A 225 13.45 36.29 -15.96
N HIS A 226 13.16 35.34 -16.84
CA HIS A 226 13.51 35.39 -18.25
C HIS A 226 12.40 34.85 -19.14
N GLN A 227 12.33 35.40 -20.35
CA GLN A 227 11.31 35.02 -21.31
C GLN A 227 11.65 33.70 -22.01
N VAL A 228 10.65 32.84 -22.13
CA VAL A 228 10.72 31.59 -22.90
C VAL A 228 9.50 31.49 -23.81
N LEU A 229 9.62 30.72 -24.87
CA LEU A 229 8.51 30.27 -25.69
C LEU A 229 8.06 28.91 -25.17
N GLU A 230 6.76 28.79 -24.93
CA GLU A 230 6.11 27.56 -24.51
C GLU A 230 4.92 27.28 -25.45
N TRP A 231 4.64 26.00 -25.70
CA TRP A 231 3.50 25.62 -26.50
C TRP A 231 2.20 25.69 -25.67
N SER A 232 1.39 26.73 -25.88
CA SER A 232 0.13 26.89 -25.14
C SER A 232 -1.01 26.09 -25.77
N ARG A 233 -1.47 25.08 -25.02
CA ARG A 233 -2.61 24.21 -25.39
C ARG A 233 -3.97 24.90 -25.21
N PHE A 234 -4.08 25.78 -24.23
CA PHE A 234 -5.33 26.51 -23.92
C PHE A 234 -5.67 27.62 -24.93
N LEU A 235 -4.68 28.08 -25.70
CA LEU A 235 -4.83 29.16 -26.69
C LEU A 235 -4.72 28.66 -28.14
N GLY A 236 -5.16 27.41 -28.38
CA GLY A 236 -5.30 26.85 -29.72
C GLY A 236 -3.97 26.48 -30.39
N ASN A 237 -3.07 25.82 -29.67
CA ASN A 237 -1.79 25.30 -30.18
C ASN A 237 -0.91 26.40 -30.79
N ARG A 238 -0.64 27.44 -29.99
CA ARG A 238 0.22 28.57 -30.38
C ARG A 238 1.41 28.69 -29.43
N LEU A 239 2.52 29.17 -29.97
CA LEU A 239 3.66 29.59 -29.15
C LEU A 239 3.28 30.85 -28.38
N VAL A 240 3.45 30.80 -27.07
CA VAL A 240 3.21 31.93 -26.17
C VAL A 240 4.51 32.26 -25.44
N THR A 241 4.78 33.55 -25.31
CA THR A 241 5.88 34.04 -24.48
C THR A 241 5.48 33.94 -23.01
N ASN A 242 6.21 33.14 -22.23
CA ASN A 242 6.08 33.01 -20.79
C ASN A 242 7.32 33.60 -20.09
N ASN A 243 7.24 33.88 -18.79
CA ASN A 243 8.35 34.39 -17.99
C ASN A 243 8.63 33.40 -16.86
N VAL A 244 9.83 32.85 -16.81
CA VAL A 244 10.22 31.76 -15.90
C VAL A 244 11.51 32.11 -15.15
N SER A 245 11.74 31.45 -14.02
CA SER A 245 13.00 31.52 -13.26
C SER A 245 13.32 30.14 -12.69
N LEU A 246 14.61 29.84 -12.52
CA LEU A 246 15.09 28.66 -11.83
C LEU A 246 15.60 29.05 -10.43
N PRO A 247 15.50 28.18 -9.42
CA PRO A 247 14.62 27.02 -9.38
C PRO A 247 13.15 27.44 -9.49
N GLY A 248 12.29 26.55 -9.99
CA GLY A 248 10.85 26.82 -10.10
C GLY A 248 10.16 27.02 -8.74
N PHE A 249 8.95 27.59 -8.72
CA PHE A 249 8.20 27.97 -7.49
C PHE A 249 7.94 26.84 -6.47
N PHE A 250 8.15 25.57 -6.85
CA PHE A 250 7.91 24.38 -6.01
C PHE A 250 9.17 23.53 -5.75
N SER A 251 10.37 24.01 -6.15
CA SER A 251 11.62 23.25 -6.03
C SER A 251 12.30 23.53 -4.67
N PHE A 252 12.51 22.47 -3.88
CA PHE A 252 13.28 22.48 -2.62
C PHE A 252 14.77 22.15 -2.85
N SER A 253 15.26 22.32 -4.08
CA SER A 253 16.61 21.92 -4.50
C SER A 253 17.70 22.75 -3.81
N GLN A 254 18.65 22.05 -3.17
CA GLN A 254 19.96 22.63 -2.86
C GLN A 254 20.83 22.55 -4.11
N PHE A 255 21.69 23.55 -4.35
CA PHE A 255 22.61 23.55 -5.50
C PHE A 255 24.06 23.35 -5.05
N GLU A 256 24.84 22.64 -5.86
CA GLU A 256 26.30 22.60 -5.81
C GLU A 256 26.89 23.40 -6.97
N ALA A 257 28.05 24.01 -6.75
CA ALA A 257 28.74 24.83 -7.75
C ALA A 257 30.05 24.19 -8.22
N HIS A 258 30.21 24.08 -9.53
CA HIS A 258 31.40 23.57 -10.18
C HIS A 258 32.00 24.66 -11.07
N ALA A 259 33.23 25.09 -10.78
CA ALA A 259 33.85 26.22 -11.48
C ALA A 259 35.11 25.83 -12.26
N ARG A 260 35.28 26.46 -13.41
CA ARG A 260 36.48 26.40 -14.23
C ARG A 260 36.95 27.80 -14.60
N GLN A 261 38.25 28.06 -14.44
CA GLN A 261 38.89 29.28 -14.88
C GLN A 261 39.87 28.99 -16.03
N GLY A 262 39.82 29.81 -17.09
CA GLY A 262 40.68 29.73 -18.26
C GLY A 262 41.24 31.11 -18.66
N THR A 263 42.26 31.10 -19.50
CA THR A 263 42.90 32.31 -20.06
C THR A 263 42.61 32.39 -21.55
N LEU A 264 41.95 33.47 -21.98
CA LEU A 264 41.59 33.74 -23.38
C LEU A 264 42.73 34.44 -24.14
N SER A 265 43.39 35.38 -23.46
CA SER A 265 44.54 36.12 -23.95
C SER A 265 45.36 36.64 -22.75
N PRO A 266 46.53 37.28 -22.96
CA PRO A 266 47.28 37.89 -21.86
C PRO A 266 46.52 38.95 -21.05
N THR A 267 45.41 39.49 -21.59
CA THR A 267 44.58 40.52 -20.96
C THR A 267 43.11 40.11 -20.84
N SER A 268 42.78 38.83 -21.08
CA SER A 268 41.42 38.33 -21.02
C SER A 268 41.34 36.93 -20.40
N SER A 269 40.39 36.73 -19.49
CA SER A 269 40.14 35.45 -18.82
C SER A 269 38.69 35.03 -18.95
N ILE A 270 38.40 33.76 -18.70
CA ILE A 270 37.04 33.23 -18.64
C ILE A 270 36.82 32.48 -17.33
N LEU A 271 35.66 32.73 -16.70
CA LEU A 271 35.11 31.97 -15.60
C LEU A 271 33.85 31.27 -16.07
N GLN A 272 33.79 29.96 -15.87
CA GLN A 272 32.59 29.17 -16.15
C GLN A 272 32.14 28.49 -14.88
N VAL A 273 30.87 28.67 -14.52
CA VAL A 273 30.28 28.10 -13.30
C VAL A 273 29.03 27.33 -13.65
N VAL A 274 28.97 26.07 -13.24
CA VAL A 274 27.78 25.24 -13.36
C VAL A 274 27.20 25.03 -11.95
N PHE A 275 25.97 25.48 -11.75
CA PHE A 275 25.16 25.16 -10.59
C PHE A 275 24.23 24.01 -10.94
N VAL A 276 24.34 22.89 -10.24
CA VAL A 276 23.48 21.73 -10.45
C VAL A 276 22.72 21.46 -9.16
N ALA A 277 21.40 21.28 -9.27
CA ALA A 277 20.59 20.84 -8.15
C ALA A 277 21.14 19.50 -7.62
N THR A 278 21.24 19.28 -6.32
CA THR A 278 21.78 18.04 -5.73
C THR A 278 20.69 17.04 -5.31
N ASN A 279 19.41 17.39 -5.54
CA ASN A 279 18.17 16.68 -5.19
C ASN A 279 18.06 16.34 -3.69
N ASN A 280 16.91 16.67 -3.08
CA ASN A 280 16.73 16.66 -1.62
C ASN A 280 15.52 15.83 -1.13
N ALA A 281 15.01 14.89 -1.93
CA ALA A 281 13.95 13.98 -1.50
C ALA A 281 14.47 12.53 -1.47
N SER A 282 14.03 11.78 -0.47
CA SER A 282 14.44 10.42 -0.12
C SER A 282 14.08 9.36 -1.19
N ALA A 283 14.62 9.46 -2.41
CA ALA A 283 14.54 8.40 -3.40
C ALA A 283 15.46 7.25 -2.96
N ALA A 284 14.97 6.00 -3.02
CA ALA A 284 15.75 4.84 -2.61
C ALA A 284 16.94 4.55 -3.54
N ILE A 285 16.89 5.03 -4.79
CA ILE A 285 18.02 5.05 -5.72
C ILE A 285 18.38 6.52 -6.04
N PRO A 286 19.54 7.04 -5.60
CA PRO A 286 19.94 8.41 -5.89
C PRO A 286 20.40 8.56 -7.35
N VAL A 287 20.01 9.67 -8.00
CA VAL A 287 20.59 10.10 -9.27
C VAL A 287 21.90 10.82 -8.97
N THR A 288 23.01 10.24 -9.39
CA THR A 288 24.34 10.85 -9.24
C THR A 288 24.60 11.86 -10.35
N LYS A 289 25.33 12.93 -10.03
CA LYS A 289 25.62 14.00 -10.98
C LYS A 289 27.11 14.26 -11.04
N GLN A 290 27.65 14.39 -12.26
CA GLN A 290 29.03 14.81 -12.49
C GLN A 290 29.08 15.97 -13.46
N VAL A 291 29.89 16.97 -13.13
CA VAL A 291 30.15 18.11 -14.02
C VAL A 291 31.58 18.06 -14.54
N ARG A 292 31.73 18.16 -15.86
CA ARG A 292 33.02 18.27 -16.54
C ARG A 292 33.00 19.39 -17.57
N PHE A 293 34.18 19.79 -18.01
CA PHE A 293 34.38 20.87 -18.97
C PHE A 293 35.27 20.38 -20.12
N ASP A 294 34.70 20.30 -21.33
CA ASP A 294 35.45 19.99 -22.54
C ASP A 294 36.11 21.25 -23.11
N GLY A 295 37.44 21.28 -23.13
CA GLY A 295 38.21 22.49 -23.40
C GLY A 295 38.28 22.89 -24.87
N GLY A 296 37.97 24.15 -25.17
CA GLY A 296 38.22 24.78 -26.47
C GLY A 296 39.67 25.24 -26.67
N PHE A 297 39.97 25.76 -27.86
CA PHE A 297 41.33 26.15 -28.27
C PHE A 297 41.91 27.36 -27.51
N PHE A 298 41.07 28.24 -26.95
CA PHE A 298 41.48 29.49 -26.29
C PHE A 298 41.00 29.60 -24.84
N GLY A 299 40.87 28.48 -24.12
CA GLY A 299 40.58 28.50 -22.69
C GLY A 299 39.09 28.52 -22.31
N GLU A 300 38.17 28.73 -23.26
CA GLU A 300 36.75 28.40 -23.10
C GLU A 300 36.55 26.88 -22.98
N ALA A 301 35.37 26.45 -22.53
CA ALA A 301 34.97 25.06 -22.51
C ALA A 301 33.46 24.88 -22.68
N THR A 302 33.03 23.70 -23.10
CA THR A 302 31.63 23.24 -23.04
C THR A 302 31.42 22.52 -21.71
N PRO A 303 30.71 23.11 -20.72
CA PRO A 303 30.26 22.34 -19.57
C PRO A 303 29.31 21.21 -19.96
N ILE A 304 29.51 20.06 -19.34
CA ILE A 304 28.72 18.84 -19.51
C ILE A 304 28.28 18.37 -18.14
N VAL A 305 26.98 18.18 -17.96
CA VAL A 305 26.38 17.58 -16.75
C VAL A 305 25.93 16.17 -17.10
N GLU A 306 26.55 15.18 -16.45
CA GLU A 306 26.10 13.78 -16.48
C GLU A 306 25.13 13.55 -15.32
N PHE A 307 23.97 12.98 -15.63
CA PHE A 307 23.06 12.36 -14.68
C PHE A 307 23.18 10.85 -14.84
N SER A 308 23.52 10.14 -13.77
CA SER A 308 23.75 8.70 -13.83
C SER A 308 23.01 7.97 -12.71
N VAL A 309 22.29 6.92 -13.10
CA VAL A 309 21.61 6.00 -12.20
C VAL A 309 22.04 4.57 -12.52
N THR A 310 22.34 3.78 -11.50
CA THR A 310 22.63 2.35 -11.66
C THR A 310 21.40 1.53 -11.28
N THR A 311 20.93 0.69 -12.19
CA THR A 311 19.73 -0.14 -12.00
C THR A 311 20.01 -1.61 -12.34
N PHE A 312 19.22 -2.54 -11.81
CA PHE A 312 19.38 -3.96 -12.10
C PHE A 312 18.65 -4.36 -13.40
N ASP A 313 19.40 -4.79 -14.43
CA ASP A 313 18.82 -5.32 -15.67
C ASP A 313 18.40 -6.79 -15.46
N VAL A 314 17.09 -7.05 -15.45
CA VAL A 314 16.52 -8.39 -15.28
C VAL A 314 16.96 -9.39 -16.35
N ILE A 315 17.34 -8.90 -17.54
CA ILE A 315 17.79 -9.72 -18.67
C ILE A 315 19.21 -10.22 -18.41
N ARG A 316 20.13 -9.33 -18.03
CA ARG A 316 21.56 -9.66 -17.76
C ARG A 316 21.82 -10.20 -16.37
N GLN A 317 20.94 -9.89 -15.42
CA GLN A 317 21.17 -10.08 -13.99
C GLN A 317 22.42 -9.34 -13.49
N THR A 318 22.66 -8.15 -14.04
CA THR A 318 23.76 -7.27 -13.65
C THR A 318 23.24 -5.85 -13.50
N ASN A 319 23.97 -5.05 -12.73
CA ASN A 319 23.71 -3.63 -12.65
C ASN A 319 24.17 -2.94 -13.95
N VAL A 320 23.31 -2.09 -14.52
CA VAL A 320 23.55 -1.30 -15.72
C VAL A 320 23.38 0.18 -15.36
N ALA A 321 24.32 1.01 -15.81
CA ALA A 321 24.21 2.46 -15.67
C ALA A 321 23.34 3.03 -16.79
N HIS A 322 22.36 3.84 -16.43
CA HIS A 322 21.61 4.69 -17.35
C HIS A 322 22.09 6.12 -17.15
N THR A 323 22.49 6.73 -18.26
CA THR A 323 23.09 8.06 -18.28
C THR A 323 22.25 9.03 -19.11
N LEU A 324 22.32 10.30 -18.76
CA LEU A 324 21.82 11.42 -19.52
C LEU A 324 22.85 12.54 -19.43
N TYR A 325 23.25 13.10 -20.55
CA TYR A 325 24.23 14.17 -20.65
C TYR A 325 23.58 15.43 -21.18
N LEU A 326 23.76 16.53 -20.46
CA LEU A 326 23.37 17.88 -20.88
C LEU A 326 24.63 18.70 -21.17
N LEU A 327 24.79 19.16 -22.40
CA LEU A 327 25.90 20.01 -22.82
C LEU A 327 25.42 21.45 -23.00
N ASP A 328 26.29 22.41 -22.68
CA ASP A 328 26.05 23.84 -22.96
C ASP A 328 27.28 24.50 -23.60
N SER A 329 27.20 24.82 -24.89
CA SER A 329 28.25 25.49 -25.65
C SER A 329 28.10 27.02 -25.71
N LEU A 330 27.27 27.63 -24.85
CA LEU A 330 26.95 29.06 -24.92
C LEU A 330 28.18 29.98 -24.86
N ALA A 331 29.24 29.58 -24.13
CA ALA A 331 30.48 30.34 -24.01
C ALA A 331 31.29 30.40 -25.33
N LEU A 332 31.15 29.38 -26.18
CA LEU A 332 31.85 29.27 -27.47
C LEU A 332 31.05 29.89 -28.63
N ALA A 333 29.73 29.97 -28.50
CA ALA A 333 28.85 30.49 -29.52
C ALA A 333 28.86 32.03 -29.54
N THR A 334 28.95 32.66 -30.72
CA THR A 334 28.82 34.13 -30.85
C THR A 334 27.38 34.56 -31.14
N ASN A 335 26.56 33.68 -31.73
CA ASN A 335 25.13 33.86 -31.98
C ASN A 335 24.39 32.56 -31.62
N VAL A 336 23.36 32.65 -30.77
CA VAL A 336 22.52 31.49 -30.42
C VAL A 336 21.23 31.55 -31.22
N ALA A 337 21.04 30.56 -32.09
CA ALA A 337 19.81 30.37 -32.85
C ALA A 337 19.02 29.19 -32.30
N TYR A 338 17.76 29.08 -32.70
CA TYR A 338 16.96 27.88 -32.47
C TYR A 338 17.25 26.84 -33.54
N SER A 339 17.45 25.60 -33.12
CA SER A 339 17.30 24.44 -33.98
C SER A 339 15.82 24.01 -33.98
N THR A 340 15.34 23.46 -35.10
CA THR A 340 13.95 22.96 -35.23
C THR A 340 13.89 21.47 -34.96
N GLY A 341 12.95 21.03 -34.13
CA GLY A 341 12.78 19.60 -33.84
C GLY A 341 12.23 18.83 -35.04
N MET A 342 12.73 17.62 -35.27
CA MET A 342 12.25 16.69 -36.28
C MET A 342 11.83 15.35 -35.69
N ASP A 343 10.77 14.78 -36.25
CA ASP A 343 10.35 13.41 -35.97
C ASP A 343 11.21 12.43 -36.80
N PRO A 344 11.95 11.51 -36.16
CA PRO A 344 12.84 10.58 -36.85
C PRO A 344 12.10 9.55 -37.72
N ALA A 345 10.82 9.29 -37.47
CA ALA A 345 10.02 8.35 -38.27
C ALA A 345 9.45 9.00 -39.55
N THR A 346 9.03 10.25 -39.46
CA THR A 346 8.35 10.93 -40.57
C THR A 346 9.19 12.00 -41.27
N PHE A 347 10.35 12.35 -40.71
CA PHE A 347 11.22 13.47 -41.12
C PHE A 347 10.48 14.81 -41.23
N ARG A 348 9.44 15.00 -40.41
CA ARG A 348 8.63 16.23 -40.37
C ARG A 348 8.99 17.10 -39.18
N PRO A 349 8.89 18.43 -39.29
CA PRO A 349 9.04 19.33 -38.15
C PRO A 349 7.99 19.04 -37.08
N THR A 350 8.42 18.86 -35.83
CA THR A 350 7.54 18.62 -34.66
C THR A 350 6.85 19.90 -34.17
N GLY A 351 7.33 21.07 -34.63
CA GLY A 351 6.92 22.38 -34.11
C GLY A 351 7.65 22.80 -32.83
N THR A 352 8.45 21.92 -32.22
CA THR A 352 9.31 22.24 -31.08
C THR A 352 10.63 22.87 -31.52
N ARG A 353 11.29 23.57 -30.59
CA ARG A 353 12.60 24.16 -30.83
C ARG A 353 13.50 23.99 -29.61
N ARG A 354 14.81 24.04 -29.83
CA ARG A 354 15.82 24.03 -28.78
C ARG A 354 16.90 25.07 -29.09
N PRO A 355 17.41 25.84 -28.11
CA PRO A 355 18.58 26.68 -28.33
C PRO A 355 19.77 25.81 -28.76
N ARG A 356 20.46 26.19 -29.85
CA ARG A 356 21.52 25.37 -30.45
C ARG A 356 22.73 25.13 -29.55
N ASN A 357 22.89 25.95 -28.50
CA ASN A 357 23.95 25.73 -27.52
C ASN A 357 23.69 24.51 -26.61
N TYR A 358 22.43 24.06 -26.48
CA TYR A 358 22.07 22.91 -25.67
C TYR A 358 21.95 21.63 -26.49
N GLU A 359 22.56 20.59 -25.96
CA GLU A 359 22.41 19.22 -26.43
C GLU A 359 22.07 18.30 -25.26
N LEU A 360 21.14 17.38 -25.49
CA LEU A 360 20.68 16.40 -24.51
C LEU A 360 20.71 15.03 -25.16
N THR A 361 21.50 14.12 -24.61
CA THR A 361 21.74 12.78 -25.16
C THR A 361 21.89 11.74 -24.05
N ARG A 362 21.47 10.50 -24.32
CA ARG A 362 21.63 9.37 -23.38
C ARG A 362 22.92 8.60 -23.60
N ASP A 363 23.45 8.67 -24.81
CA ASP A 363 24.75 8.10 -25.14
C ASP A 363 25.85 9.01 -24.61
N GLN A 364 27.01 8.45 -24.25
CA GLN A 364 28.14 9.25 -23.84
C GLN A 364 28.62 10.12 -25.03
N PRO A 365 28.59 11.46 -24.92
CA PRO A 365 29.03 12.33 -26.01
C PRO A 365 30.55 12.22 -26.20
N PHE A 366 31.04 12.51 -27.41
CA PHE A 366 32.46 12.41 -27.74
C PHE A 366 33.30 13.37 -26.89
N GLU A 367 32.77 14.57 -26.63
CA GLU A 367 33.30 15.64 -25.80
C GLU A 367 33.61 15.16 -24.38
N TRP A 368 32.82 14.21 -23.85
CA TRP A 368 33.04 13.67 -22.50
C TRP A 368 34.39 12.96 -22.35
N LEU A 369 34.93 12.36 -23.43
CA LEU A 369 36.20 11.62 -23.39
C LEU A 369 37.38 12.54 -23.07
N PHE A 370 37.30 13.81 -23.44
CA PHE A 370 38.36 14.81 -23.27
C PHE A 370 38.02 15.86 -22.20
N ALA A 371 36.80 15.81 -21.65
CA ALA A 371 36.35 16.74 -20.63
C ALA A 371 37.10 16.56 -19.30
N ALA A 372 37.52 17.68 -18.71
CA ALA A 372 38.25 17.74 -17.44
C ALA A 372 37.32 18.09 -16.27
N ALA A 373 37.72 17.69 -15.06
CA ALA A 373 37.06 18.11 -13.83
C ALA A 373 37.18 19.64 -13.60
N PRO A 374 36.35 20.23 -12.72
CA PRO A 374 36.50 21.63 -12.29
C PRO A 374 37.93 21.89 -11.80
N ASN A 375 38.51 23.06 -12.12
CA ASN A 375 39.90 23.38 -11.79
C ASN A 375 40.06 24.43 -10.67
N VAL A 376 38.96 24.97 -10.17
CA VAL A 376 38.94 26.00 -9.12
C VAL A 376 37.71 25.83 -8.23
N VAL A 377 37.84 26.17 -6.94
CA VAL A 377 36.72 26.18 -6.00
C VAL A 377 35.91 27.46 -6.20
N TYR A 378 34.61 27.33 -6.39
CA TYR A 378 33.73 28.47 -6.60
C TYR A 378 33.65 29.38 -5.36
N SER A 379 33.69 30.69 -5.58
CA SER A 379 33.23 31.70 -4.61
C SER A 379 32.50 32.82 -5.34
N ASN A 380 31.54 33.46 -4.67
CA ASN A 380 30.72 34.51 -5.27
C ASN A 380 31.55 35.73 -5.74
N GLN A 381 32.69 35.97 -5.09
CA GLN A 381 33.65 37.02 -5.48
C GLN A 381 34.29 36.78 -6.86
N MET A 382 34.24 35.54 -7.38
CA MET A 382 34.75 35.24 -8.72
C MET A 382 33.83 35.77 -9.82
N ILE A 383 32.52 35.85 -9.56
CA ILE A 383 31.53 36.44 -10.48
C ILE A 383 31.55 37.97 -10.37
N PHE A 384 31.62 38.48 -9.14
CA PHE A 384 31.69 39.91 -8.87
C PHE A 384 32.46 40.20 -7.59
N ASP A 385 33.62 40.84 -7.75
CA ASP A 385 34.43 41.41 -6.70
C ASP A 385 34.32 42.95 -6.76
N PRO A 386 33.66 43.61 -5.78
CA PRO A 386 33.53 45.06 -5.77
C PRO A 386 34.88 45.79 -5.68
N ALA A 387 35.97 45.12 -5.30
CA ALA A 387 37.31 45.69 -5.29
C ALA A 387 38.00 45.68 -6.67
N ARG A 388 37.54 44.85 -7.61
CA ARG A 388 38.19 44.65 -8.93
C ARG A 388 37.31 45.00 -10.12
N ASN A 389 36.00 44.78 -10.04
CA ASN A 389 35.08 45.04 -11.15
C ASN A 389 34.81 46.54 -11.34
N LEU A 390 35.00 47.05 -12.56
CA LEU A 390 34.78 48.47 -12.89
C LEU A 390 33.30 48.82 -13.11
N THR A 391 32.44 47.83 -13.31
CA THR A 391 30.99 47.99 -13.44
C THR A 391 30.29 46.86 -12.73
N ASN A 392 29.13 47.18 -12.18
CA ASN A 392 28.22 46.24 -11.56
C ASN A 392 27.02 45.93 -12.47
N LEU A 393 26.88 46.61 -13.61
CA LEU A 393 25.76 46.49 -14.53
C LEU A 393 26.25 45.98 -15.90
N VAL A 394 25.88 44.75 -16.25
CA VAL A 394 26.36 44.05 -17.46
C VAL A 394 25.22 43.67 -18.40
N SER A 395 25.51 43.70 -19.70
CA SER A 395 24.62 43.09 -20.68
C SER A 395 25.01 41.62 -20.85
N TYR A 396 24.04 40.73 -20.95
CA TYR A 396 24.29 39.30 -21.05
C TYR A 396 23.42 38.69 -22.16
N ARG A 397 23.97 37.66 -22.78
CA ARG A 397 23.21 36.75 -23.63
C ARG A 397 22.76 35.58 -22.78
N TYR A 398 21.53 35.09 -22.98
CA TYR A 398 21.02 33.93 -22.27
C TYR A 398 20.43 32.89 -23.22
N ALA A 399 20.42 31.65 -22.75
CA ALA A 399 19.63 30.56 -23.28
C ALA A 399 18.90 29.88 -22.13
N ALA A 400 17.72 29.34 -22.41
CA ALA A 400 16.90 28.62 -21.46
C ALA A 400 16.19 27.49 -22.19
N TYR A 401 16.07 26.34 -21.52
CA TYR A 401 15.44 25.16 -22.09
C TYR A 401 14.89 24.29 -20.97
N SER A 402 13.81 23.58 -21.24
CA SER A 402 13.29 22.54 -20.36
C SER A 402 12.80 21.36 -21.18
N ALA A 403 13.06 20.18 -20.63
CA ALA A 403 12.65 18.91 -21.19
C ALA A 403 12.03 18.01 -20.13
N ASP A 404 11.01 17.27 -20.55
CA ASP A 404 10.50 16.13 -19.81
C ASP A 404 11.25 14.87 -20.23
N ILE A 405 11.78 14.16 -19.25
CA ILE A 405 12.47 12.89 -19.39
C ILE A 405 11.46 11.83 -18.99
N ASN A 406 10.94 11.11 -19.98
CA ASN A 406 10.00 10.03 -19.75
C ASN A 406 10.14 9.00 -20.88
N ASN A 407 10.31 7.72 -20.55
CA ASN A 407 10.44 6.68 -21.58
C ASN A 407 9.15 6.44 -22.38
N GLN A 408 8.02 6.97 -21.91
CA GLN A 408 6.74 6.93 -22.64
C GLN A 408 6.88 7.66 -23.97
N THR A 409 7.13 6.90 -25.03
CA THR A 409 7.46 7.41 -26.38
C THR A 409 6.26 7.99 -27.13
N ASN A 410 5.10 8.13 -26.50
CA ASN A 410 3.93 8.69 -27.16
C ASN A 410 3.66 10.12 -26.69
N GLN A 411 4.13 11.04 -27.52
CA GLN A 411 3.56 12.37 -27.64
C GLN A 411 2.03 12.22 -27.74
N VAL A 412 1.32 12.82 -26.79
CA VAL A 412 -0.14 12.97 -26.84
C VAL A 412 -0.49 13.64 -28.17
N ASP A 413 -1.05 12.88 -29.10
CA ASP A 413 -1.69 13.41 -30.29
C ASP A 413 -3.05 13.98 -29.83
N ILE A 414 -3.04 15.23 -29.38
CA ILE A 414 -4.16 15.93 -28.70
C ILE A 414 -5.41 16.11 -29.58
N ASN A 415 -5.39 15.67 -30.83
CA ASN A 415 -6.58 15.54 -31.67
C ASN A 415 -7.38 14.27 -31.40
N ASN A 416 -6.84 13.35 -30.59
CA ASN A 416 -7.57 12.17 -30.15
C ASN A 416 -8.06 12.40 -28.71
N THR A 417 -9.34 12.73 -28.58
CA THR A 417 -10.08 12.70 -27.30
C THR A 417 -10.30 11.26 -26.79
N GLY A 418 -9.72 10.26 -27.45
CA GLY A 418 -9.60 8.91 -26.93
C GLY A 418 -8.73 8.89 -25.68
N VAL A 419 -9.27 8.35 -24.59
CA VAL A 419 -8.52 7.90 -23.41
C VAL A 419 -7.22 7.25 -23.89
N TYR A 420 -6.07 7.67 -23.36
CA TYR A 420 -4.79 6.99 -23.62
C TYR A 420 -4.94 5.53 -23.25
N GLU A 421 -4.92 4.66 -24.26
CA GLU A 421 -4.92 3.20 -24.09
C GLU A 421 -3.45 2.75 -24.10
N PRO A 422 -2.87 2.29 -22.96
CA PRO A 422 -1.49 1.80 -22.92
C PRO A 422 -1.20 0.69 -23.93
N GLU A 423 -2.25 0.01 -24.40
CA GLU A 423 -2.21 -1.03 -25.44
C GLU A 423 -1.69 -0.51 -26.80
N ASN A 424 -1.71 0.80 -27.04
CA ASN A 424 -1.14 1.45 -28.22
C ASN A 424 0.25 2.05 -27.99
N SER A 425 0.87 1.80 -26.84
CA SER A 425 2.25 2.25 -26.57
C SER A 425 3.26 1.55 -27.47
N LEU A 426 4.33 2.26 -27.81
CA LEU A 426 5.51 1.69 -28.45
C LEU A 426 6.37 0.98 -27.40
N GLY A 427 7.26 0.06 -27.77
CA GLY A 427 8.13 -0.60 -26.79
C GLY A 427 7.43 -1.65 -25.94
N ARG A 428 6.60 -2.47 -26.59
CA ARG A 428 5.68 -3.37 -25.92
C ARG A 428 5.90 -4.85 -26.22
N ILE A 429 5.55 -5.68 -25.25
CA ILE A 429 5.54 -7.14 -25.35
C ILE A 429 4.12 -7.64 -25.14
N GLU A 430 3.66 -8.51 -26.04
CA GLU A 430 2.34 -9.13 -25.98
C GLU A 430 2.46 -10.66 -26.09
N ILE A 431 1.86 -11.36 -25.14
CA ILE A 431 1.86 -12.82 -25.08
C ILE A 431 0.41 -13.28 -24.93
N GLU A 432 -0.09 -14.01 -25.91
CA GLU A 432 -1.39 -14.67 -25.89
C GLU A 432 -1.22 -16.18 -26.04
N ALA A 433 -1.70 -16.92 -25.04
CA ALA A 433 -1.51 -18.36 -24.94
C ALA A 433 -2.76 -19.11 -24.49
N GLY A 434 -2.97 -20.33 -24.96
CA GLY A 434 -3.86 -21.28 -24.26
C GLY A 434 -3.23 -21.74 -22.96
N GLN A 435 -2.02 -22.31 -23.08
CA GLN A 435 -1.14 -22.81 -22.04
C GLN A 435 0.16 -22.00 -22.02
N LEU A 436 0.57 -21.49 -20.86
CA LEU A 436 1.78 -20.65 -20.73
C LEU A 436 2.71 -21.13 -19.61
N ASP A 437 3.99 -21.35 -19.93
CA ASP A 437 5.05 -21.56 -18.93
C ASP A 437 6.07 -20.41 -18.98
N LEU A 438 6.17 -19.68 -17.87
CA LEU A 438 7.08 -18.57 -17.61
C LEU A 438 8.19 -18.95 -16.60
N THR A 439 8.38 -20.24 -16.30
CA THR A 439 9.37 -20.68 -15.30
C THR A 439 10.77 -20.14 -15.65
N GLN A 440 11.33 -19.32 -14.77
CA GLN A 440 12.62 -18.63 -14.97
C GLN A 440 12.69 -17.74 -16.22
N ALA A 441 11.57 -17.30 -16.79
CA ALA A 441 11.54 -16.34 -17.88
C ALA A 441 12.04 -14.96 -17.41
N ARG A 442 12.68 -14.22 -18.31
CA ARG A 442 13.13 -12.83 -18.09
C ARG A 442 12.48 -11.95 -19.14
N ILE A 443 11.64 -11.03 -18.69
CA ILE A 443 10.83 -10.18 -19.55
C ILE A 443 11.12 -8.73 -19.20
N HIS A 444 11.55 -7.97 -20.20
CA HIS A 444 11.78 -6.54 -20.10
C HIS A 444 11.01 -5.83 -21.20
N ALA A 445 9.99 -5.06 -20.82
CA ALA A 445 9.31 -4.15 -21.72
C ALA A 445 9.69 -2.71 -21.35
N GLU A 446 9.94 -1.89 -22.37
CA GLU A 446 10.24 -0.47 -22.17
C GLU A 446 9.00 0.24 -21.61
N GLU A 447 7.82 -0.10 -22.13
CA GLU A 447 6.57 0.62 -21.86
C GLU A 447 5.44 -0.29 -21.39
N PHE A 448 5.15 -1.36 -22.12
CA PHE A 448 3.93 -2.13 -21.88
C PHE A 448 4.13 -3.62 -22.02
N LEU A 449 3.55 -4.36 -21.08
CA LEU A 449 3.49 -5.81 -21.12
C LEU A 449 2.03 -6.27 -21.03
N SER A 450 1.60 -7.07 -21.99
CA SER A 450 0.32 -7.79 -21.94
C SER A 450 0.56 -9.29 -21.92
N ILE A 451 0.02 -9.97 -20.91
CA ILE A 451 0.04 -11.43 -20.83
C ILE A 451 -1.39 -11.93 -20.63
N LYS A 452 -1.87 -12.69 -21.61
CA LYS A 452 -3.16 -13.35 -21.61
C LYS A 452 -2.97 -14.85 -21.73
N THR A 453 -3.50 -15.61 -20.76
CA THR A 453 -3.49 -17.07 -20.82
C THR A 453 -4.72 -17.70 -20.19
N THR A 454 -5.20 -18.81 -20.76
CA THR A 454 -6.26 -19.60 -20.12
C THR A 454 -5.73 -20.52 -19.02
N ASN A 455 -4.45 -20.90 -19.11
CA ASN A 455 -3.78 -21.73 -18.11
C ASN A 455 -2.29 -21.38 -17.98
N LEU A 456 -1.94 -20.67 -16.90
CA LEU A 456 -0.56 -20.50 -16.48
C LEU A 456 -0.06 -21.78 -15.80
N ILE A 457 0.86 -22.48 -16.48
CA ILE A 457 1.51 -23.71 -16.00
C ILE A 457 2.48 -23.39 -14.87
N GLY A 458 3.25 -22.32 -15.00
CA GLY A 458 4.24 -21.93 -14.01
C GLY A 458 4.89 -20.57 -14.27
N ASN A 459 5.32 -19.93 -13.19
CA ASN A 459 5.98 -18.62 -13.16
C ASN A 459 7.09 -18.57 -12.09
N LYS A 460 7.57 -19.73 -11.66
CA LYS A 460 8.56 -19.83 -10.58
C LYS A 460 9.83 -19.11 -10.99
N LEU A 461 10.25 -18.13 -10.18
CA LEU A 461 11.44 -17.30 -10.42
C LEU A 461 11.42 -16.56 -11.77
N ALA A 462 10.24 -16.25 -12.30
CA ALA A 462 10.12 -15.30 -13.39
C ALA A 462 10.64 -13.92 -12.93
N LEU A 463 11.19 -13.13 -13.85
CA LEU A 463 11.59 -11.75 -13.60
C LEU A 463 10.94 -10.87 -14.65
N VAL A 464 10.08 -9.97 -14.21
CA VAL A 464 9.33 -9.06 -15.08
C VAL A 464 9.68 -7.63 -14.71
N ASN A 465 10.09 -6.85 -15.71
CA ASN A 465 10.36 -5.41 -15.61
C ASN A 465 9.59 -4.70 -16.73
N ALA A 466 8.49 -4.06 -16.37
CA ALA A 466 7.65 -3.25 -17.24
C ALA A 466 6.96 -2.19 -16.38
N PRO A 467 6.79 -0.95 -16.87
CA PRO A 467 6.17 0.10 -16.08
C PRO A 467 4.64 -0.04 -16.02
N VAL A 468 4.01 -0.45 -17.13
CA VAL A 468 2.57 -0.70 -17.22
C VAL A 468 2.30 -2.13 -17.66
N ILE A 469 1.42 -2.83 -16.94
CA ILE A 469 1.14 -4.25 -17.20
C ILE A 469 -0.37 -4.50 -17.32
N ASN A 470 -0.75 -5.33 -18.30
CA ASN A 470 -2.04 -6.00 -18.39
C ASN A 470 -1.85 -7.50 -18.15
N TYR A 471 -2.58 -8.03 -17.16
CA TYR A 471 -2.63 -9.46 -16.89
C TYR A 471 -4.05 -9.98 -17.07
N ASP A 472 -4.19 -11.05 -17.83
CA ASP A 472 -5.40 -11.86 -17.92
C ASP A 472 -5.04 -13.34 -17.75
N LEU A 473 -4.99 -13.80 -16.50
CA LEU A 473 -4.37 -15.06 -16.10
C LEU A 473 -5.43 -16.09 -15.67
N GLY A 474 -5.51 -17.21 -16.37
CA GLY A 474 -6.26 -18.38 -15.95
C GLY A 474 -5.37 -19.48 -15.37
N SER A 475 -5.95 -20.37 -14.57
CA SER A 475 -5.34 -21.66 -14.23
C SER A 475 -6.38 -22.77 -14.14
N THR A 476 -6.04 -23.92 -14.71
CA THR A 476 -6.79 -25.18 -14.53
C THR A 476 -6.34 -25.93 -13.27
N ASN A 477 -5.25 -25.52 -12.64
CA ASN A 477 -4.83 -26.01 -11.33
C ASN A 477 -5.77 -25.47 -10.23
N VAL A 478 -5.78 -26.14 -9.07
CA VAL A 478 -6.58 -25.71 -7.91
C VAL A 478 -6.18 -24.32 -7.41
N VAL A 479 -4.89 -23.96 -7.57
CA VAL A 479 -4.32 -22.70 -7.10
C VAL A 479 -3.59 -22.00 -8.23
N LEU A 480 -3.88 -20.71 -8.44
CA LEU A 480 -3.10 -19.79 -9.26
C LEU A 480 -2.23 -18.89 -8.36
N PRO A 481 -0.89 -19.08 -8.34
CA PRO A 481 0.01 -18.21 -7.59
C PRO A 481 0.43 -16.98 -8.41
N VAL A 482 0.06 -15.80 -7.96
CA VAL A 482 0.50 -14.51 -8.50
C VAL A 482 1.74 -14.07 -7.73
N SER A 483 2.90 -14.48 -8.25
CA SER A 483 4.21 -14.23 -7.62
C SER A 483 5.29 -14.00 -8.68
N ASN A 484 6.22 -13.09 -8.41
CA ASN A 484 7.31 -12.72 -9.33
C ASN A 484 6.81 -12.26 -10.72
N LEU A 485 5.58 -11.77 -10.80
CA LEU A 485 4.95 -11.24 -12.01
C LEU A 485 4.89 -9.72 -11.98
N VAL A 486 4.91 -9.11 -10.79
CA VAL A 486 4.90 -7.67 -10.59
C VAL A 486 6.01 -7.28 -9.61
N ALA A 487 7.02 -6.57 -10.11
CA ALA A 487 7.98 -5.91 -9.24
C ALA A 487 7.30 -4.73 -8.50
N SER A 488 7.72 -4.41 -7.28
CA SER A 488 7.16 -3.27 -6.54
C SER A 488 7.44 -1.94 -7.22
N THR A 489 8.58 -1.87 -7.90
CA THR A 489 9.10 -0.69 -8.57
C THR A 489 9.85 -1.11 -9.82
N PHE A 490 9.93 -0.19 -10.77
CA PHE A 490 10.79 -0.30 -11.94
C PHE A 490 11.74 0.90 -11.94
N ALA A 491 12.93 0.68 -12.50
CA ALA A 491 13.93 1.71 -12.56
C ALA A 491 14.00 2.27 -13.98
N ARG A 492 13.58 3.53 -14.15
CA ARG A 492 13.80 4.36 -15.34
C ARG A 492 14.07 5.77 -14.85
N LEU A 493 15.04 6.44 -15.47
CA LEU A 493 15.28 7.85 -15.23
C LEU A 493 14.09 8.63 -15.80
N SER A 494 13.34 9.32 -14.94
CA SER A 494 12.19 10.12 -15.34
C SER A 494 12.09 11.42 -14.54
N GLY A 495 11.37 12.40 -15.06
CA GLY A 495 11.17 13.71 -14.43
C GLY A 495 11.53 14.84 -15.37
N ASN A 496 11.60 16.06 -14.86
CA ASN A 496 11.89 17.25 -15.68
C ASN A 496 13.32 17.75 -15.43
N ILE A 497 13.93 18.30 -16.47
CA ILE A 497 15.18 19.06 -16.40
C ILE A 497 14.92 20.43 -16.98
N SER A 498 15.35 21.45 -16.27
CA SER A 498 15.28 22.84 -16.68
C SER A 498 16.66 23.47 -16.54
N VAL A 499 17.09 24.13 -17.61
CA VAL A 499 18.39 24.77 -17.68
C VAL A 499 18.25 26.23 -18.07
N TRP A 500 19.04 27.06 -17.41
CA TRP A 500 19.27 28.45 -17.78
C TRP A 500 20.77 28.69 -17.85
N SER A 501 21.23 29.35 -18.92
CA SER A 501 22.62 29.75 -19.04
C SER A 501 22.72 31.20 -19.48
N ALA A 502 23.76 31.89 -19.02
CA ALA A 502 24.07 33.23 -19.47
C ALA A 502 25.56 33.45 -19.58
N THR A 503 25.94 34.34 -20.50
CA THR A 503 27.32 34.82 -20.63
C THR A 503 27.36 36.32 -20.74
N TRP A 504 28.33 36.93 -20.07
CA TRP A 504 28.61 38.36 -20.11
C TRP A 504 30.08 38.64 -19.92
N GLU A 505 30.46 39.90 -20.16
CA GLU A 505 31.82 40.37 -19.97
C GLU A 505 31.85 41.45 -18.89
N THR A 506 32.83 41.37 -18.01
CA THR A 506 33.13 42.35 -16.97
C THR A 506 34.56 42.88 -17.12
N PRO A 507 34.74 44.21 -17.24
CA PRO A 507 36.08 44.78 -17.08
C PRO A 507 36.52 44.69 -15.62
N VAL A 508 37.70 44.09 -15.40
CA VAL A 508 38.32 43.88 -14.09
C VAL A 508 39.69 44.55 -14.04
N VAL A 509 40.03 45.09 -12.87
CA VAL A 509 41.36 45.64 -12.60
C VAL A 509 42.23 44.57 -11.96
N GLU A 510 43.31 44.21 -12.62
CA GLU A 510 44.31 43.25 -12.13
C GLU A 510 45.69 43.92 -12.10
N LEU A 511 46.56 43.50 -11.18
CA LEU A 511 47.92 44.00 -11.12
C LEU A 511 48.81 43.17 -12.05
N ASP A 512 49.60 43.83 -12.91
CA ASP A 512 50.63 43.14 -13.68
C ASP A 512 51.82 42.71 -12.80
N PHE A 513 52.82 42.07 -13.42
CA PHE A 513 54.03 41.59 -12.73
C PHE A 513 54.80 42.69 -11.97
N PHE A 514 54.62 43.96 -12.31
CA PHE A 514 55.25 45.12 -11.68
C PHE A 514 54.31 45.84 -10.69
N GLY A 515 53.11 45.30 -10.44
CA GLY A 515 52.14 45.91 -9.53
C GLY A 515 51.38 47.08 -10.14
N VAL A 516 51.36 47.23 -11.47
CA VAL A 516 50.61 48.29 -12.16
C VAL A 516 49.19 47.79 -12.46
N PRO A 517 48.14 48.56 -12.12
CA PRO A 517 46.77 48.22 -12.47
C PRO A 517 46.56 48.18 -13.98
N GLN A 518 46.17 47.03 -14.51
CA GLN A 518 45.76 46.82 -15.90
C GLN A 518 44.25 46.55 -15.92
N THR A 519 43.58 47.08 -16.95
CA THR A 519 42.18 46.73 -17.21
C THR A 519 42.14 45.51 -18.11
N ASN A 520 41.75 44.38 -17.54
CA ASN A 520 41.55 43.12 -18.23
C ASN A 520 40.06 42.86 -18.42
N MET A 521 39.71 41.98 -19.35
CA MET A 521 38.34 41.53 -19.56
C MET A 521 38.15 40.14 -18.95
N GLN A 522 37.10 39.98 -18.16
CA GLN A 522 36.68 38.67 -17.67
C GLN A 522 35.36 38.30 -18.35
N THR A 523 35.35 37.21 -19.10
CA THR A 523 34.13 36.58 -19.58
C THR A 523 33.58 35.69 -18.46
N VAL A 524 32.31 35.82 -18.13
CA VAL A 524 31.65 34.95 -17.14
C VAL A 524 30.54 34.20 -17.85
N HIS A 525 30.56 32.87 -17.75
CA HIS A 525 29.49 31.98 -18.16
C HIS A 525 28.92 31.27 -16.92
N VAL A 526 27.61 31.32 -16.76
CA VAL A 526 26.89 30.63 -15.71
C VAL A 526 25.87 29.71 -16.34
N MET A 527 25.82 28.46 -15.87
CA MET A 527 24.78 27.47 -16.19
C MET A 527 24.11 27.05 -14.88
N ILE A 528 22.79 27.14 -14.81
CA ILE A 528 21.96 26.65 -13.70
C ILE A 528 21.12 25.50 -14.23
N VAL A 529 21.21 24.35 -13.59
CA VAL A 529 20.47 23.14 -13.92
C VAL A 529 19.62 22.75 -12.73
N ASP A 530 18.31 22.95 -12.85
CA ASP A 530 17.30 22.51 -11.89
C ASP A 530 16.60 21.26 -12.46
N ASP A 531 16.53 20.20 -11.68
CA ASP A 531 15.88 18.96 -12.09
C ASP A 531 15.09 18.34 -10.95
N ASN A 532 14.10 17.54 -11.35
CA ASN A 532 13.33 16.68 -10.45
C ASN A 532 13.40 15.23 -10.96
N LEU A 533 14.63 14.77 -11.24
CA LEU A 533 14.84 13.42 -11.75
C LEU A 533 14.69 12.39 -10.63
N VAL A 534 13.89 11.38 -10.93
CA VAL A 534 13.72 10.17 -10.13
C VAL A 534 14.19 8.96 -10.93
N ALA A 535 14.68 7.97 -10.21
CA ALA A 535 15.27 6.75 -10.77
C ALA A 535 14.41 5.51 -10.57
N GLU A 536 13.34 5.61 -9.77
CA GLU A 536 12.53 4.50 -9.34
C GLU A 536 11.07 4.95 -9.24
N ASN A 537 10.18 4.20 -9.92
CA ASN A 537 8.76 4.46 -9.97
C ASN A 537 7.99 3.18 -9.63
N PRO A 538 6.80 3.26 -9.01
CA PRO A 538 5.96 2.09 -8.78
C PRO A 538 5.51 1.45 -10.09
N VAL A 539 5.41 0.11 -10.13
CA VAL A 539 4.79 -0.59 -11.28
C VAL A 539 3.28 -0.50 -11.18
N HIS A 540 2.64 -0.17 -12.29
CA HIS A 540 1.20 -0.05 -12.39
C HIS A 540 0.59 -1.19 -13.21
N LEU A 541 -0.48 -1.78 -12.69
CA LEU A 541 -1.34 -2.68 -13.43
C LEU A 541 -2.48 -1.87 -14.03
N ASN A 542 -2.46 -1.66 -15.34
CA ASN A 542 -3.60 -1.03 -16.00
C ASN A 542 -4.83 -1.94 -15.87
N ARG A 543 -4.69 -3.24 -16.21
CA ARG A 543 -5.73 -4.25 -15.96
C ARG A 543 -5.15 -5.49 -15.29
N PHE A 544 -5.90 -6.05 -14.33
CA PHE A 544 -5.58 -7.32 -13.71
C PHE A 544 -6.82 -8.22 -13.64
N ALA A 545 -6.79 -9.33 -14.37
CA ALA A 545 -7.78 -10.38 -14.32
C ALA A 545 -7.13 -11.72 -13.91
N ALA A 546 -7.75 -12.43 -12.97
CA ALA A 546 -7.32 -13.74 -12.51
C ALA A 546 -8.51 -14.70 -12.44
N ARG A 547 -8.34 -15.93 -12.96
CA ARG A 547 -9.40 -16.96 -13.03
C ARG A 547 -8.87 -18.31 -12.57
N ALA A 548 -9.34 -18.81 -11.43
CA ALA A 548 -8.93 -20.12 -10.90
C ALA A 548 -9.94 -20.62 -9.85
N THR A 549 -9.74 -21.81 -9.30
CA THR A 549 -10.50 -22.21 -8.10
C THR A 549 -10.08 -21.35 -6.90
N ASN A 550 -8.76 -21.22 -6.67
CA ASN A 550 -8.18 -20.35 -5.65
C ASN A 550 -7.08 -19.48 -6.26
N VAL A 551 -6.99 -18.22 -5.84
CA VAL A 551 -5.92 -17.29 -6.20
C VAL A 551 -5.14 -16.92 -4.95
N VAL A 552 -3.80 -17.00 -5.04
CA VAL A 552 -2.90 -16.58 -3.95
C VAL A 552 -1.98 -15.49 -4.49
N ILE A 553 -2.05 -14.31 -3.90
CA ILE A 553 -1.24 -13.14 -4.28
C ILE A 553 -0.09 -12.99 -3.30
N TYR A 554 1.13 -12.97 -3.83
CA TYR A 554 2.36 -12.67 -3.08
C TYR A 554 2.93 -11.30 -3.43
N ASP A 555 2.67 -10.82 -4.65
CA ASP A 555 3.19 -9.56 -5.16
C ASP A 555 2.39 -8.35 -4.63
N ARG A 556 2.93 -7.16 -4.87
CA ARG A 556 2.27 -5.88 -4.56
C ARG A 556 1.60 -5.37 -5.82
N LEU A 557 0.28 -5.41 -5.84
CA LEU A 557 -0.54 -5.03 -6.98
C LEU A 557 -1.10 -3.62 -6.77
N LEU A 558 -0.68 -2.68 -7.60
CA LEU A 558 -1.24 -1.34 -7.73
C LEU A 558 -2.02 -1.28 -9.04
N ILE A 559 -3.35 -1.21 -8.96
CA ILE A 559 -4.22 -1.33 -10.13
C ILE A 559 -4.83 0.03 -10.45
N ASP A 560 -4.77 0.44 -11.72
CA ASP A 560 -5.19 1.77 -12.15
C ASP A 560 -6.57 1.79 -12.78
N ARG A 561 -6.98 0.74 -13.51
CA ARG A 561 -8.23 0.78 -14.30
C ARG A 561 -9.20 -0.35 -14.00
N GLU A 562 -8.76 -1.61 -14.10
CA GLU A 562 -9.69 -2.75 -14.01
C GLU A 562 -9.13 -3.91 -13.19
N LEU A 563 -9.95 -4.42 -12.28
CA LEU A 563 -9.68 -5.59 -11.45
C LEU A 563 -10.82 -6.60 -11.61
N THR A 564 -10.49 -7.85 -11.90
CA THR A 564 -11.41 -8.99 -11.77
C THR A 564 -10.67 -10.20 -11.20
N VAL A 565 -11.14 -10.73 -10.08
CA VAL A 565 -10.66 -12.01 -9.52
C VAL A 565 -11.84 -12.95 -9.47
N ASP A 566 -11.97 -13.76 -10.51
CA ASP A 566 -12.96 -14.81 -10.59
C ASP A 566 -12.41 -16.10 -9.96
N ALA A 567 -12.54 -16.18 -8.64
CA ALA A 567 -12.10 -17.32 -7.84
C ALA A 567 -13.05 -17.57 -6.68
N ASP A 568 -13.08 -18.82 -6.21
CA ASP A 568 -13.83 -19.21 -5.01
C ASP A 568 -13.12 -18.78 -3.73
N GLY A 569 -11.78 -18.91 -3.73
CA GLY A 569 -10.89 -18.50 -2.66
C GLY A 569 -9.87 -17.46 -3.11
N LEU A 570 -9.63 -16.44 -2.29
CA LEU A 570 -8.56 -15.45 -2.47
C LEU A 570 -7.73 -15.34 -1.19
N GLN A 571 -6.41 -15.47 -1.32
CA GLN A 571 -5.46 -15.21 -0.25
C GLN A 571 -4.47 -14.10 -0.64
N LEU A 572 -4.32 -13.08 0.19
CA LEU A 572 -3.15 -12.20 0.18
C LEU A 572 -2.15 -12.74 1.19
N ALA A 573 -1.03 -13.27 0.72
CA ALA A 573 -0.06 -13.97 1.56
C ALA A 573 0.99 -13.02 2.16
N ALA A 574 1.44 -13.35 3.36
CA ALA A 574 2.64 -12.76 3.96
C ALA A 574 3.79 -13.78 3.93
N SER A 575 4.95 -13.38 3.39
CA SER A 575 6.16 -14.23 3.36
C SER A 575 7.39 -13.44 3.79
N GLY A 576 7.72 -13.49 5.08
CA GLY A 576 8.87 -12.76 5.64
C GLY A 576 8.65 -11.26 5.62
N THR A 577 9.60 -10.50 5.04
CA THR A 577 9.48 -9.04 4.87
C THR A 577 8.60 -8.64 3.68
N ASN A 578 8.30 -9.58 2.77
CA ASN A 578 7.43 -9.33 1.63
C ASN A 578 5.97 -9.56 2.04
N VAL A 579 5.23 -8.46 2.10
CA VAL A 579 3.80 -8.42 2.42
C VAL A 579 3.05 -8.11 1.14
N ALA A 580 2.20 -9.04 0.68
CA ALA A 580 1.33 -8.83 -0.47
C ALA A 580 0.44 -7.60 -0.23
N SER A 581 0.17 -6.86 -1.29
CA SER A 581 -0.78 -5.75 -1.22
C SER A 581 -1.68 -5.72 -2.44
N LEU A 582 -2.96 -5.42 -2.24
CA LEU A 582 -3.92 -5.20 -3.31
C LEU A 582 -4.51 -3.80 -3.15
N THR A 583 -4.11 -2.89 -4.04
CA THR A 583 -4.68 -1.56 -4.15
C THR A 583 -5.63 -1.54 -5.34
N LEU A 584 -6.92 -1.31 -5.07
CA LEU A 584 -7.97 -1.28 -6.09
C LEU A 584 -7.87 -0.01 -6.95
N PRO A 585 -8.46 -0.02 -8.16
CA PRO A 585 -8.55 1.16 -9.02
C PRO A 585 -9.16 2.37 -8.31
N PRO A 586 -8.77 3.61 -8.69
CA PRO A 586 -9.43 4.82 -8.21
C PRO A 586 -10.95 4.71 -8.35
N PHE A 587 -11.67 5.14 -7.32
CA PHE A 587 -13.13 5.09 -7.25
C PHE A 587 -13.76 3.68 -7.26
N ALA A 588 -12.97 2.60 -7.16
CA ALA A 588 -13.51 1.25 -7.07
C ALA A 588 -13.93 0.88 -5.64
N ASP A 589 -15.03 0.13 -5.57
CA ASP A 589 -15.47 -0.60 -4.38
C ASP A 589 -14.82 -2.00 -4.37
N TRP A 590 -14.68 -2.61 -3.19
CA TRP A 590 -14.60 -4.08 -3.15
C TRP A 590 -16.01 -4.59 -3.33
N ALA A 591 -16.31 -5.20 -4.47
CA ALA A 591 -17.69 -5.59 -4.79
C ALA A 591 -17.73 -6.89 -5.63
N PRO A 592 -18.90 -7.55 -5.71
CA PRO A 592 -19.11 -8.72 -6.58
C PRO A 592 -18.75 -8.47 -8.05
N THR A 593 -18.76 -7.21 -8.52
CA THR A 593 -18.27 -6.84 -9.85
C THR A 593 -16.81 -7.16 -10.07
N ASN A 594 -15.97 -7.05 -9.04
CA ASN A 594 -14.54 -7.34 -9.09
C ASN A 594 -14.23 -8.74 -8.56
N PHE A 595 -15.11 -9.30 -7.72
CA PHE A 595 -14.94 -10.60 -7.06
C PHE A 595 -16.20 -11.48 -7.22
N PRO A 596 -16.57 -11.88 -8.45
CA PRO A 596 -17.89 -12.44 -8.76
C PRO A 596 -18.21 -13.76 -8.05
N ARG A 597 -17.19 -14.57 -7.74
CA ARG A 597 -17.35 -15.90 -7.15
C ARG A 597 -16.73 -16.06 -5.75
N LEU A 598 -16.18 -14.99 -5.19
CA LEU A 598 -15.39 -15.06 -3.96
C LEU A 598 -16.24 -15.43 -2.76
N ARG A 599 -15.94 -16.57 -2.11
CA ARG A 599 -16.62 -17.05 -0.90
C ARG A 599 -15.68 -17.22 0.29
N HIS A 600 -14.40 -17.45 0.03
CA HIS A 600 -13.37 -17.62 1.06
C HIS A 600 -12.28 -16.57 0.89
N PHE A 601 -12.11 -15.70 1.88
CA PHE A 601 -11.13 -14.62 1.81
C PHE A 601 -10.17 -14.67 2.99
N THR A 602 -8.86 -14.74 2.70
CA THR A 602 -7.79 -14.69 3.71
C THR A 602 -6.86 -13.52 3.41
N ASN A 603 -6.79 -12.56 4.32
CA ASN A 603 -5.87 -11.42 4.22
C ASN A 603 -4.79 -11.48 5.31
N GLU A 604 -3.55 -11.75 4.90
CA GLU A 604 -2.35 -11.58 5.72
C GLU A 604 -1.56 -10.32 5.30
N GLY A 605 -2.00 -9.67 4.22
CA GLY A 605 -1.34 -8.54 3.59
C GLY A 605 -2.04 -7.21 3.83
N ARG A 606 -2.02 -6.34 2.81
CA ARG A 606 -2.72 -5.05 2.85
C ARG A 606 -3.71 -4.92 1.70
N VAL A 607 -4.95 -4.57 2.03
CA VAL A 607 -5.99 -4.21 1.06
C VAL A 607 -6.30 -2.72 1.18
N ILE A 608 -6.29 -2.02 0.05
CA ILE A 608 -6.67 -0.60 -0.03
C ILE A 608 -7.84 -0.50 -1.01
N ILE A 609 -8.97 -0.01 -0.50
CA ILE A 609 -10.22 0.16 -1.23
C ILE A 609 -10.50 1.66 -1.28
N PRO A 610 -10.40 2.33 -2.44
CA PRO A 610 -10.63 3.77 -2.53
C PRO A 610 -12.05 4.21 -2.13
N GLN A 611 -13.04 3.32 -2.24
CA GLN A 611 -14.43 3.55 -1.85
C GLN A 611 -14.88 2.56 -0.75
N VAL A 612 -16.00 1.87 -0.92
CA VAL A 612 -16.63 1.02 0.08
C VAL A 612 -16.18 -0.43 -0.07
N GLY A 613 -15.85 -1.07 1.06
CA GLY A 613 -15.61 -2.50 1.12
C GLY A 613 -16.91 -3.29 1.29
N ARG A 614 -17.44 -3.92 0.24
CA ARG A 614 -18.66 -4.76 0.29
C ARG A 614 -18.28 -6.24 0.23
N PHE A 615 -18.05 -6.83 1.39
CA PHE A 615 -17.62 -8.22 1.54
C PHE A 615 -18.83 -9.15 1.63
N TYR A 616 -19.39 -9.48 0.48
CA TYR A 616 -20.46 -10.46 0.30
C TYR A 616 -20.48 -10.97 -1.14
N THR A 617 -21.20 -12.06 -1.37
CA THR A 617 -21.50 -12.54 -2.72
C THR A 617 -22.86 -12.02 -3.17
N GLN A 618 -23.03 -11.88 -4.48
CA GLN A 618 -24.28 -11.43 -5.08
C GLN A 618 -24.66 -12.38 -6.20
N TYR A 619 -25.90 -12.86 -6.18
CA TYR A 619 -26.48 -13.68 -7.23
C TYR A 619 -27.74 -13.01 -7.78
N GLU A 620 -27.90 -13.04 -9.10
CA GLU A 620 -29.18 -12.73 -9.73
C GLU A 620 -30.00 -14.02 -9.78
N THR A 621 -31.19 -13.98 -9.20
CA THR A 621 -32.16 -15.07 -9.21
C THR A 621 -33.56 -14.50 -9.45
N ASN A 622 -34.59 -15.33 -9.39
CA ASN A 622 -35.97 -14.87 -9.38
C ASN A 622 -36.59 -15.10 -7.99
N ASP A 623 -37.51 -14.21 -7.59
CA ASP A 623 -38.36 -14.44 -6.43
C ASP A 623 -39.37 -15.58 -6.67
N ALA A 624 -40.19 -15.89 -5.66
CA ALA A 624 -41.21 -16.92 -5.76
C ALA A 624 -42.28 -16.66 -6.85
N ASN A 625 -42.39 -15.43 -7.35
CA ASN A 625 -43.31 -15.01 -8.41
C ASN A 625 -42.60 -14.81 -9.76
N TYR A 626 -41.36 -15.28 -9.90
CA TYR A 626 -40.55 -15.20 -11.11
C TYR A 626 -40.07 -13.79 -11.49
N TYR A 627 -40.06 -12.83 -10.55
CA TYR A 627 -39.48 -11.50 -10.76
C TYR A 627 -37.99 -11.47 -10.43
N PRO A 628 -37.16 -10.73 -11.19
CA PRO A 628 -35.74 -10.61 -10.90
C PRO A 628 -35.47 -10.14 -9.46
N LEU A 629 -34.62 -10.88 -8.76
CA LEU A 629 -34.22 -10.65 -7.38
C LEU A 629 -32.70 -10.73 -7.26
N THR A 630 -32.12 -9.71 -6.65
CA THR A 630 -30.71 -9.73 -6.25
C THR A 630 -30.60 -10.33 -4.86
N LEU A 631 -29.96 -11.49 -4.75
CA LEU A 631 -29.70 -12.15 -3.48
C LEU A 631 -28.26 -11.86 -3.03
N LEU A 632 -28.13 -11.26 -1.84
CA LEU A 632 -26.85 -11.11 -1.16
C LEU A 632 -26.62 -12.32 -0.25
N THR A 633 -25.45 -12.93 -0.34
CA THR A 633 -25.08 -14.09 0.47
C THR A 633 -23.76 -13.85 1.20
N PRO A 634 -23.65 -14.26 2.48
CA PRO A 634 -22.42 -14.11 3.24
C PRO A 634 -21.24 -14.86 2.59
N TYR A 635 -20.03 -14.33 2.76
CA TYR A 635 -18.82 -15.14 2.60
C TYR A 635 -18.84 -16.30 3.59
N THR A 636 -18.33 -17.46 3.20
CA THR A 636 -18.29 -18.63 4.09
C THR A 636 -17.24 -18.42 5.17
N ASP A 637 -16.02 -18.05 4.78
CA ASP A 637 -14.92 -17.74 5.69
C ASP A 637 -14.24 -16.43 5.28
N LEU A 638 -14.08 -15.54 6.26
CA LEU A 638 -13.31 -14.31 6.15
C LEU A 638 -12.27 -14.27 7.26
N ILE A 639 -11.01 -14.41 6.91
CA ILE A 639 -9.88 -14.37 7.84
C ILE A 639 -9.06 -13.12 7.53
N ASN A 640 -8.91 -12.24 8.52
CA ASN A 640 -8.07 -11.04 8.41
C ASN A 640 -7.04 -11.01 9.53
N SER A 641 -5.77 -11.24 9.18
CA SER A 641 -4.60 -11.01 10.04
C SER A 641 -3.77 -9.80 9.57
N GLY A 642 -4.05 -9.29 8.37
CA GLY A 642 -3.43 -8.09 7.79
C GLY A 642 -4.21 -6.80 8.03
N ALA A 643 -4.15 -5.85 7.09
CA ALA A 643 -4.86 -4.57 7.16
C ALA A 643 -5.81 -4.38 5.98
N ILE A 644 -7.06 -4.00 6.26
CA ILE A 644 -8.07 -3.63 5.27
C ILE A 644 -8.48 -2.18 5.52
N THR A 645 -8.27 -1.32 4.52
CA THR A 645 -8.57 0.11 4.59
C THR A 645 -9.52 0.50 3.47
N GLY A 646 -10.55 1.28 3.80
CA GLY A 646 -11.45 1.87 2.83
C GLY A 646 -12.25 3.03 3.42
N ALA A 647 -13.15 3.62 2.62
CA ALA A 647 -14.02 4.70 3.07
C ALA A 647 -14.99 4.22 4.16
N ALA A 648 -15.68 3.11 3.90
CA ALA A 648 -16.58 2.39 4.80
C ALA A 648 -16.54 0.88 4.47
N HIS A 649 -17.05 0.02 5.36
CA HIS A 649 -17.11 -1.42 5.09
C HIS A 649 -18.46 -2.01 5.50
N VAL A 650 -19.01 -2.85 4.63
CA VAL A 650 -20.18 -3.71 4.87
C VAL A 650 -19.75 -5.14 4.67
N VAL A 651 -19.82 -5.93 5.73
CA VAL A 651 -19.27 -7.29 5.78
C VAL A 651 -20.38 -8.26 6.13
N MET A 652 -20.65 -9.23 5.24
CA MET A 652 -21.52 -10.37 5.53
C MET A 652 -20.69 -11.65 5.49
N ALA A 653 -20.58 -12.35 6.62
CA ALA A 653 -19.83 -13.60 6.68
C ALA A 653 -20.46 -14.64 7.62
N SER A 654 -20.41 -15.92 7.25
CA SER A 654 -20.74 -17.00 8.17
C SER A 654 -19.68 -17.11 9.26
N ASN A 655 -18.40 -17.15 8.90
CA ASN A 655 -17.30 -17.14 9.86
C ASN A 655 -16.35 -15.99 9.56
N LEU A 656 -16.15 -15.12 10.54
CA LEU A 656 -15.16 -14.05 10.50
C LEU A 656 -14.16 -14.22 11.64
N VAL A 657 -12.87 -14.28 11.30
CA VAL A 657 -11.76 -14.26 12.26
C VAL A 657 -10.90 -13.04 11.96
N ASN A 658 -10.82 -12.11 12.90
CA ASN A 658 -10.06 -10.88 12.76
C ASN A 658 -9.01 -10.77 13.87
N SER A 659 -7.74 -10.90 13.49
CA SER A 659 -6.57 -10.53 14.32
C SER A 659 -5.82 -9.33 13.76
N GLY A 660 -6.22 -8.84 12.58
CA GLY A 660 -5.66 -7.68 11.90
C GLY A 660 -6.49 -6.41 12.11
N ALA A 661 -6.32 -5.45 11.19
CA ALA A 661 -6.98 -4.15 11.24
C ALA A 661 -8.06 -3.99 10.17
N TRP A 662 -9.19 -3.40 10.56
CA TRP A 662 -10.20 -2.80 9.68
C TRP A 662 -10.28 -1.31 9.94
N VAL A 663 -10.12 -0.52 8.89
CA VAL A 663 -10.13 0.94 8.97
C VAL A 663 -11.13 1.51 7.96
N ALA A 664 -12.17 2.17 8.48
CA ALA A 664 -13.08 3.03 7.73
C ALA A 664 -12.64 4.49 7.91
N GLN A 665 -12.09 5.08 6.84
CA GLN A 665 -11.47 6.41 6.88
C GLN A 665 -12.48 7.56 6.92
N SER A 666 -13.73 7.33 6.52
CA SER A 666 -14.77 8.37 6.48
C SER A 666 -16.15 7.90 6.95
N GLY A 667 -16.46 6.60 6.87
CA GLY A 667 -17.75 6.03 7.20
C GLY A 667 -17.72 4.97 8.31
N ALA A 668 -18.69 4.06 8.25
CA ALA A 668 -18.95 3.04 9.26
C ALA A 668 -18.29 1.68 8.95
N LEU A 669 -18.24 0.83 9.98
CA LEU A 669 -17.98 -0.61 9.87
C LEU A 669 -19.25 -1.36 10.23
N GLU A 670 -19.83 -2.09 9.28
CA GLU A 670 -21.05 -2.86 9.47
C GLU A 670 -20.77 -4.35 9.27
N PHE A 671 -21.10 -5.16 10.27
CA PHE A 671 -20.87 -6.60 10.27
C PHE A 671 -22.18 -7.37 10.43
N GLN A 672 -22.48 -8.27 9.50
CA GLN A 672 -23.56 -9.26 9.59
C GLN A 672 -22.94 -10.66 9.63
N LEU A 673 -22.94 -11.28 10.80
CA LEU A 673 -22.13 -12.46 11.07
C LEU A 673 -22.96 -13.64 11.61
N THR A 674 -22.59 -14.87 11.25
CA THR A 674 -23.00 -16.03 12.07
C THR A 674 -22.04 -16.17 13.25
N ASN A 675 -20.74 -16.23 12.99
CA ASN A 675 -19.69 -16.32 13.99
C ASN A 675 -18.62 -15.25 13.75
N GLY A 676 -18.40 -14.36 14.72
CA GLY A 676 -17.33 -13.36 14.71
C GLY A 676 -16.35 -13.59 15.86
N LEU A 677 -15.07 -13.76 15.54
CA LEU A 677 -13.97 -13.80 16.50
C LEU A 677 -13.01 -12.65 16.24
N PHE A 678 -12.89 -11.73 17.20
CA PHE A 678 -11.94 -10.62 17.16
C PHE A 678 -10.85 -10.89 18.19
N SER A 679 -9.66 -11.32 17.75
CA SER A 679 -8.56 -11.75 18.62
C SER A 679 -7.30 -10.95 18.32
N GLY A 680 -7.02 -9.90 19.09
CA GLY A 680 -5.94 -8.93 18.79
C GLY A 680 -6.32 -7.88 17.74
N GLY A 681 -7.52 -7.99 17.16
CA GLY A 681 -7.94 -7.19 16.02
C GLY A 681 -8.29 -5.74 16.37
N ILE A 682 -8.01 -4.84 15.43
CA ILE A 682 -8.34 -3.40 15.51
C ILE A 682 -9.51 -3.11 14.57
N LEU A 683 -10.56 -2.47 15.09
CA LEU A 683 -11.63 -1.84 14.32
C LEU A 683 -11.58 -0.34 14.55
N ASN A 684 -11.45 0.44 13.48
CA ASN A 684 -11.43 1.89 13.54
C ASN A 684 -12.39 2.46 12.50
N ALA A 685 -13.44 3.13 12.96
CA ALA A 685 -14.42 3.79 12.12
C ALA A 685 -14.52 5.28 12.50
N LYS A 686 -14.63 6.16 11.50
CA LYS A 686 -14.96 7.58 11.75
C LYS A 686 -16.43 7.79 12.11
N SER A 687 -17.30 6.86 11.73
CA SER A 687 -18.70 6.82 12.13
C SER A 687 -18.93 5.59 13.03
N ASP A 688 -19.96 4.80 12.75
CA ASP A 688 -20.43 3.74 13.64
C ASP A 688 -19.67 2.43 13.44
N ILE A 689 -19.68 1.60 14.47
CA ILE A 689 -19.36 0.17 14.37
C ILE A 689 -20.64 -0.59 14.74
N SER A 690 -21.15 -1.41 13.83
CA SER A 690 -22.38 -2.19 14.05
C SER A 690 -22.17 -3.67 13.82
N PHE A 691 -22.77 -4.47 14.71
CA PHE A 691 -22.79 -5.93 14.65
C PHE A 691 -24.22 -6.44 14.66
N LEU A 692 -24.58 -7.19 13.62
CA LEU A 692 -25.73 -8.09 13.59
C LEU A 692 -25.18 -9.52 13.57
N ALA A 693 -25.13 -10.20 14.72
CA ALA A 693 -24.44 -11.48 14.84
C ALA A 693 -25.24 -12.57 15.56
N GLN A 694 -24.92 -13.84 15.30
CA GLN A 694 -25.33 -14.92 16.19
C GLN A 694 -24.36 -15.10 17.35
N ASN A 695 -23.08 -15.25 17.05
CA ASN A 695 -22.01 -15.37 18.03
C ASN A 695 -20.94 -14.29 17.77
N LEU A 696 -20.58 -13.55 18.82
CA LEU A 696 -19.51 -12.56 18.80
C LEU A 696 -18.60 -12.77 20.02
N THR A 697 -17.33 -13.06 19.76
CA THR A 697 -16.30 -13.19 20.80
C THR A 697 -15.16 -12.20 20.53
N ALA A 698 -14.75 -11.46 21.55
CA ALA A 698 -13.70 -10.46 21.46
C ALA A 698 -12.63 -10.67 22.55
N VAL A 699 -11.36 -10.72 22.18
CA VAL A 699 -10.23 -10.86 23.11
C VAL A 699 -9.04 -10.06 22.59
N ASN A 700 -8.39 -9.30 23.47
CA ASN A 700 -7.33 -8.35 23.13
C ASN A 700 -7.71 -7.41 21.98
N SER A 701 -8.98 -7.07 21.85
CA SER A 701 -9.51 -6.29 20.72
C SER A 701 -9.58 -4.80 21.04
N THR A 702 -9.39 -3.98 20.00
CA THR A 702 -9.57 -2.52 20.09
C THR A 702 -10.65 -2.07 19.11
N PHE A 703 -11.75 -1.54 19.63
CA PHE A 703 -12.82 -0.96 18.79
C PHE A 703 -12.84 0.55 19.02
N SER A 704 -12.75 1.33 17.96
CA SER A 704 -12.82 2.78 18.00
C SER A 704 -13.90 3.24 17.04
N ALA A 705 -15.06 3.60 17.58
CA ALA A 705 -16.16 4.21 16.83
C ALA A 705 -16.16 5.72 17.04
N GLY A 706 -15.98 6.47 15.96
CA GLY A 706 -16.17 7.92 15.95
C GLY A 706 -17.64 8.32 16.13
N GLY A 707 -18.58 7.39 15.93
CA GLY A 707 -19.98 7.49 16.29
C GLY A 707 -20.35 6.46 17.37
N SER A 708 -21.39 5.66 17.10
CA SER A 708 -21.96 4.69 18.04
C SER A 708 -21.40 3.26 17.86
N LEU A 709 -21.39 2.48 18.95
CA LEU A 709 -21.21 1.02 18.90
C LEU A 709 -22.56 0.31 19.04
N MET A 710 -22.98 -0.43 18.03
CA MET A 710 -24.25 -1.16 18.03
C MET A 710 -24.01 -2.67 18.07
N LEU A 711 -24.58 -3.34 19.08
CA LEU A 711 -24.50 -4.78 19.29
C LEU A 711 -25.91 -5.37 19.19
N ASP A 712 -26.18 -6.08 18.10
CA ASP A 712 -27.36 -6.91 17.93
C ASP A 712 -26.94 -8.39 17.82
N VAL A 713 -26.77 -9.03 18.98
CA VAL A 713 -26.22 -10.39 19.08
C VAL A 713 -27.24 -11.33 19.71
N THR A 714 -27.53 -12.46 19.05
CA THR A 714 -28.63 -13.37 19.45
C THR A 714 -28.20 -14.48 20.41
N ASN A 715 -27.13 -15.23 20.11
CA ASN A 715 -26.78 -16.45 20.85
C ASN A 715 -25.70 -16.20 21.91
N HIS A 716 -24.55 -15.67 21.50
CA HIS A 716 -23.39 -15.50 22.38
C HIS A 716 -22.69 -14.17 22.15
N LEU A 717 -22.56 -13.36 23.20
CA LEU A 717 -21.70 -12.16 23.23
C LEU A 717 -20.72 -12.30 24.40
N GLY A 718 -19.44 -12.53 24.13
CA GLY A 718 -18.48 -12.82 25.18
C GLY A 718 -17.08 -12.32 24.91
N ASP A 719 -16.24 -12.33 25.94
CA ASP A 719 -14.85 -11.88 25.83
C ASP A 719 -13.79 -12.87 26.35
N THR A 720 -14.12 -14.14 26.51
CA THR A 720 -13.24 -15.17 27.12
C THR A 720 -12.95 -14.97 28.62
N GLY A 721 -13.59 -13.97 29.25
CA GLY A 721 -13.56 -13.76 30.70
C GLY A 721 -12.72 -12.54 31.11
N PRO A 722 -12.49 -12.32 32.41
CA PRO A 722 -11.96 -11.04 32.89
C PRO A 722 -10.55 -10.67 32.43
N ALA A 723 -9.77 -11.62 31.91
CA ALA A 723 -8.44 -11.37 31.34
C ALA A 723 -8.47 -10.99 29.85
N ALA A 724 -9.66 -10.77 29.26
CA ALA A 724 -9.83 -10.49 27.84
C ALA A 724 -9.04 -9.29 27.34
N ASN A 725 -8.88 -8.26 28.18
CA ASN A 725 -8.16 -7.03 27.86
C ASN A 725 -8.66 -6.36 26.57
N ASN A 726 -9.99 -6.25 26.41
CA ASN A 726 -10.59 -5.47 25.31
C ASN A 726 -10.68 -3.99 25.67
N TYR A 727 -10.41 -3.13 24.70
CA TYR A 727 -10.51 -1.67 24.84
C TYR A 727 -11.39 -1.06 23.75
N TRP A 728 -12.60 -0.63 24.12
CA TRP A 728 -13.56 -0.08 23.18
C TRP A 728 -13.82 1.39 23.50
N VAL A 729 -13.91 2.23 22.47
CA VAL A 729 -14.12 3.68 22.60
C VAL A 729 -15.21 4.11 21.64
N VAL A 730 -16.15 4.92 22.14
CA VAL A 730 -17.29 5.44 21.38
C VAL A 730 -17.46 6.94 21.62
N SER A 731 -17.96 7.67 20.63
CA SER A 731 -18.23 9.11 20.76
C SER A 731 -19.73 9.47 20.69
N ASP A 732 -20.58 8.55 20.21
CA ASP A 732 -22.05 8.68 20.21
C ASP A 732 -22.72 7.45 20.85
N GLY A 733 -22.11 7.01 21.95
CA GLY A 733 -22.66 6.01 22.85
C GLY A 733 -22.65 4.59 22.31
N PHE A 734 -23.38 3.70 22.98
CA PHE A 734 -23.44 2.29 22.63
C PHE A 734 -24.83 1.71 22.87
N THR A 735 -25.16 0.69 22.09
CA THR A 735 -26.46 0.03 22.11
C THR A 735 -26.31 -1.49 22.16
N LEU A 736 -27.02 -2.13 23.10
CA LEU A 736 -27.35 -3.56 23.01
C LEU A 736 -28.82 -3.70 22.60
N ALA A 737 -29.06 -4.09 21.35
CA ALA A 737 -30.41 -4.13 20.77
C ALA A 737 -31.29 -5.24 21.36
N ARG A 738 -30.70 -6.37 21.74
CA ARG A 738 -31.37 -7.47 22.44
C ARG A 738 -30.41 -8.17 23.40
N ARG A 739 -30.96 -8.82 24.44
CA ARG A 739 -30.15 -9.68 25.30
C ARG A 739 -29.73 -10.96 24.56
N PRO A 740 -28.43 -11.29 24.52
CA PRO A 740 -27.95 -12.57 24.01
C PRO A 740 -28.31 -13.73 24.96
N TRP A 741 -28.40 -14.97 24.46
CA TRP A 741 -28.66 -16.14 25.32
C TRP A 741 -27.57 -16.37 26.37
N THR A 742 -26.30 -16.19 26.00
CA THR A 742 -25.14 -16.40 26.86
C THR A 742 -24.06 -15.34 26.68
N GLY A 743 -23.16 -15.27 27.66
CA GLY A 743 -21.95 -14.46 27.59
C GLY A 743 -22.03 -13.12 28.33
N ASP A 744 -20.86 -12.60 28.64
CA ASP A 744 -20.60 -11.36 29.35
C ASP A 744 -19.32 -10.71 28.80
N LEU A 745 -19.18 -9.41 29.05
CA LEU A 745 -18.07 -8.55 28.64
C LEU A 745 -17.21 -8.14 29.85
N LEU A 746 -16.95 -9.06 30.78
CA LEU A 746 -16.30 -8.78 32.07
C LEU A 746 -14.81 -8.42 31.98
N GLY A 747 -14.13 -8.79 30.89
CA GLY A 747 -12.77 -8.36 30.55
C GLY A 747 -12.73 -7.18 29.59
N THR A 748 -13.87 -6.54 29.32
CA THR A 748 -14.00 -5.44 28.37
C THR A 748 -14.17 -4.10 29.08
N ARG A 749 -13.37 -3.13 28.65
CA ARG A 749 -13.49 -1.72 29.01
C ARG A 749 -14.14 -0.95 27.86
N ILE A 750 -15.19 -0.19 28.15
CA ILE A 750 -15.84 0.73 27.21
C ILE A 750 -15.68 2.16 27.72
N ASP A 751 -15.02 3.00 26.92
CA ASP A 751 -14.92 4.44 27.16
C ASP A 751 -15.95 5.16 26.29
N SER A 752 -16.94 5.78 26.93
CA SER A 752 -17.87 6.68 26.27
C SER A 752 -17.39 8.12 26.41
N LEU A 753 -17.08 8.74 25.28
CA LEU A 753 -16.61 10.10 25.20
C LEU A 753 -17.78 11.03 24.88
N ALA A 754 -17.91 12.13 25.60
CA ALA A 754 -18.86 13.19 25.27
C ALA A 754 -18.11 14.53 25.10
N ALA A 755 -18.32 15.18 23.95
CA ALA A 755 -17.78 16.50 23.66
C ALA A 755 -18.49 17.61 24.46
N GLU A 756 -17.94 18.83 24.44
CA GLU A 756 -18.51 19.94 25.20
C GLU A 756 -19.95 20.23 24.76
N ASN A 757 -20.86 20.37 25.74
CA ASN A 757 -22.27 20.68 25.53
C ASN A 757 -23.01 19.68 24.59
N THR A 758 -22.61 18.39 24.63
CA THR A 758 -23.25 17.32 23.84
C THR A 758 -24.00 16.32 24.72
N LEU A 759 -25.02 15.69 24.13
CA LEU A 759 -25.79 14.59 24.72
C LEU A 759 -25.39 13.28 24.02
N VAL A 760 -24.82 12.35 24.77
CA VAL A 760 -24.48 11.00 24.30
C VAL A 760 -25.51 10.00 24.81
N ARG A 761 -26.10 9.20 23.91
CA ARG A 761 -27.18 8.27 24.24
C ARG A 761 -26.73 6.82 24.25
N HIS A 762 -27.18 6.09 25.25
CA HIS A 762 -26.92 4.67 25.44
C HIS A 762 -28.22 3.90 25.55
N SER A 763 -28.25 2.70 24.98
CA SER A 763 -29.37 1.79 25.15
C SER A 763 -28.89 0.38 25.53
N TRP A 764 -29.52 -0.24 26.52
CA TRP A 764 -29.16 -1.59 26.94
C TRP A 764 -30.40 -2.44 27.23
N THR A 765 -30.33 -3.73 26.95
CA THR A 765 -31.50 -4.64 26.99
C THR A 765 -31.31 -5.89 27.83
N ALA A 766 -30.29 -5.91 28.71
CA ALA A 766 -30.11 -7.04 29.61
C ALA A 766 -31.28 -7.17 30.62
N GLU A 767 -31.44 -8.38 31.16
CA GLU A 767 -32.50 -8.70 32.11
C GLU A 767 -32.22 -8.04 33.45
N ASP A 768 -33.23 -7.40 34.04
CA ASP A 768 -33.15 -6.89 35.40
C ASP A 768 -33.28 -8.04 36.41
N ARG A 769 -32.14 -8.46 36.96
CA ARG A 769 -32.03 -9.49 38.02
C ARG A 769 -31.89 -8.86 39.42
N GLY A 770 -32.21 -7.58 39.56
CA GLY A 770 -32.05 -6.84 40.81
C GLY A 770 -30.59 -6.62 41.22
N ALA A 771 -30.40 -6.13 42.44
CA ALA A 771 -29.06 -5.92 43.03
C ALA A 771 -28.47 -7.25 43.52
N SER A 772 -28.17 -8.16 42.59
CA SER A 772 -27.70 -9.52 42.85
C SER A 772 -26.49 -9.87 41.98
N PRO A 773 -25.53 -10.68 42.48
CA PRO A 773 -24.44 -11.23 41.69
C PRO A 773 -24.90 -11.99 40.45
N ALA A 774 -26.13 -12.52 40.45
CA ALA A 774 -26.71 -13.21 39.30
C ALA A 774 -26.78 -12.32 38.04
N GLY A 775 -26.79 -10.99 38.18
CA GLY A 775 -26.77 -10.06 37.05
C GLY A 775 -25.46 -10.03 36.26
N PHE A 776 -24.37 -10.56 36.82
CA PHE A 776 -23.03 -10.57 36.22
C PHE A 776 -22.67 -11.89 35.53
N SER A 777 -23.68 -12.73 35.24
CA SER A 777 -23.47 -14.04 34.62
C SER A 777 -24.51 -14.30 33.52
N ASN A 778 -24.04 -14.51 32.30
CA ASN A 778 -24.87 -14.70 31.09
C ASN A 778 -25.96 -13.63 30.96
N ASN A 779 -25.56 -12.37 31.10
CA ASN A 779 -26.47 -11.23 31.03
C ASN A 779 -25.81 -10.01 30.35
N ALA A 780 -24.77 -10.22 29.54
CA ALA A 780 -24.04 -9.13 28.89
C ALA A 780 -23.52 -8.08 29.89
N ALA A 781 -23.01 -8.51 31.05
CA ALA A 781 -22.43 -7.59 32.02
C ALA A 781 -21.10 -7.01 31.51
N ILE A 782 -20.83 -5.73 31.77
CA ILE A 782 -19.62 -5.03 31.32
C ILE A 782 -18.58 -5.01 32.44
N GLY A 783 -17.31 -5.26 32.13
CA GLY A 783 -16.20 -5.24 33.08
C GLY A 783 -15.88 -3.84 33.59
N HIS A 784 -15.73 -2.88 32.68
CA HIS A 784 -15.41 -1.51 33.05
C HIS A 784 -16.11 -0.54 32.09
N LEU A 785 -16.96 0.34 32.62
CA LEU A 785 -17.56 1.44 31.86
C LEU A 785 -17.01 2.78 32.33
N VAL A 786 -16.41 3.54 31.43
CA VAL A 786 -15.93 4.91 31.68
C VAL A 786 -16.85 5.90 31.00
N LEU A 787 -17.36 6.86 31.77
CA LEU A 787 -18.07 8.03 31.27
C LEU A 787 -17.13 9.23 31.34
N ASN A 788 -16.64 9.68 30.20
CA ASN A 788 -15.67 10.76 30.10
C ASN A 788 -16.27 11.95 29.37
N GLY A 789 -16.72 12.94 30.14
CA GLY A 789 -17.43 14.10 29.61
C GLY A 789 -16.60 15.37 29.62
N GLN A 790 -16.57 16.10 28.50
CA GLN A 790 -16.15 17.50 28.48
C GLN A 790 -17.21 18.39 29.13
N ASN A 791 -16.91 19.68 29.30
CA ASN A 791 -17.77 20.63 30.00
C ASN A 791 -19.24 20.58 29.51
N LEU A 792 -20.21 20.62 30.43
CA LEU A 792 -21.65 20.61 30.14
C LEU A 792 -22.17 19.40 29.33
N SER A 793 -21.41 18.31 29.24
CA SER A 793 -21.87 17.08 28.58
C SER A 793 -22.87 16.28 29.43
N LEU A 794 -23.72 15.51 28.75
CA LEU A 794 -24.73 14.65 29.38
C LEU A 794 -24.70 13.24 28.76
N PHE A 795 -24.65 12.22 29.62
CA PHE A 795 -24.83 10.82 29.25
C PHE A 795 -26.26 10.39 29.59
N SER A 796 -27.02 9.90 28.60
CA SER A 796 -28.39 9.42 28.79
C SER A 796 -28.47 7.92 28.54
N PHE A 797 -29.04 7.18 29.49
CA PHE A 797 -29.22 5.74 29.42
C PHE A 797 -30.70 5.37 29.39
N THR A 798 -31.08 4.53 28.42
CA THR A 798 -32.45 4.02 28.26
C THR A 798 -32.49 2.51 28.05
N GLY A 799 -33.61 1.88 28.38
CA GLY A 799 -33.87 0.50 27.99
C GLY A 799 -34.19 0.39 26.49
N GLY A 800 -33.80 -0.69 25.83
CA GLY A 800 -34.05 -0.87 24.37
C GLY A 800 -35.51 -1.19 23.99
N GLY A 801 -36.48 -0.84 24.82
CA GLY A 801 -37.91 -1.05 24.57
C GLY A 801 -38.77 -0.52 25.72
N THR A 802 -40.05 -0.88 25.75
CA THR A 802 -40.97 -0.46 26.83
C THR A 802 -40.82 -1.27 28.12
N ASN A 803 -40.20 -2.45 28.04
CA ASN A 803 -39.98 -3.31 29.20
C ASN A 803 -38.85 -2.77 30.08
N LYS A 804 -38.94 -3.03 31.38
CA LYS A 804 -37.85 -2.73 32.30
C LYS A 804 -36.64 -3.60 31.99
N THR A 805 -35.49 -2.97 31.81
CA THR A 805 -34.21 -3.61 31.51
C THR A 805 -33.16 -3.16 32.52
N ALA A 806 -31.99 -3.78 32.51
CA ALA A 806 -30.88 -3.40 33.37
C ALA A 806 -29.56 -3.37 32.61
N LEU A 807 -28.59 -2.64 33.16
CA LEU A 807 -27.18 -2.68 32.76
C LEU A 807 -26.34 -3.05 33.99
N TYR A 808 -25.54 -4.10 33.91
CA TYR A 808 -24.63 -4.53 34.98
C TYR A 808 -23.20 -4.15 34.63
N VAL A 809 -22.52 -3.45 35.53
CA VAL A 809 -21.14 -2.95 35.34
C VAL A 809 -20.29 -3.33 36.54
N ASP A 810 -19.18 -4.03 36.34
CA ASP A 810 -18.28 -4.41 37.45
C ASP A 810 -17.61 -3.15 38.03
N TYR A 811 -17.03 -2.29 37.19
CA TYR A 811 -16.52 -0.98 37.62
C TYR A 811 -17.05 0.18 36.77
N LEU A 812 -17.71 1.14 37.41
CA LEU A 812 -18.26 2.35 36.78
C LEU A 812 -17.39 3.57 37.11
N GLU A 813 -16.77 4.16 36.10
CA GLU A 813 -15.85 5.28 36.27
C GLU A 813 -16.41 6.58 35.67
N PHE A 814 -16.32 7.66 36.43
CA PHE A 814 -16.68 9.01 35.98
C PHE A 814 -15.42 9.87 35.85
N GLN A 815 -15.20 10.46 34.67
CA GLN A 815 -14.07 11.33 34.41
C GLN A 815 -14.51 12.72 33.97
N ASN A 816 -13.69 13.73 34.28
CA ASN A 816 -13.94 15.13 33.90
C ASN A 816 -15.33 15.62 34.33
N TYR A 817 -16.11 16.23 33.44
CA TYR A 817 -17.43 16.78 33.76
C TYR A 817 -18.42 15.72 34.25
N ALA A 818 -18.23 14.45 33.86
CA ALA A 818 -19.08 13.33 34.29
C ALA A 818 -19.05 13.10 35.81
N THR A 819 -18.03 13.59 36.51
CA THR A 819 -17.97 13.57 37.98
C THR A 819 -19.10 14.37 38.64
N ASN A 820 -19.72 15.31 37.91
CA ASN A 820 -20.95 16.01 38.32
C ASN A 820 -22.19 15.15 38.03
N VAL A 821 -22.27 13.96 38.61
CA VAL A 821 -23.23 12.89 38.26
C VAL A 821 -24.67 13.37 38.12
N VAL A 822 -25.16 14.23 39.03
CA VAL A 822 -26.55 14.75 38.99
C VAL A 822 -26.86 15.54 37.71
N ASN A 823 -25.87 16.25 37.16
CA ASN A 823 -26.02 17.09 35.96
C ASN A 823 -25.54 16.40 34.69
N ALA A 824 -24.66 15.40 34.81
CA ALA A 824 -23.99 14.75 33.69
C ALA A 824 -24.51 13.34 33.38
N LEU A 825 -25.40 12.77 34.20
CA LEU A 825 -26.00 11.46 33.98
C LEU A 825 -27.53 11.53 34.06
N GLN A 826 -28.19 10.92 33.08
CA GLN A 826 -29.63 10.70 33.05
C GLN A 826 -29.91 9.20 32.85
N VAL A 827 -30.80 8.65 33.67
CA VAL A 827 -31.26 7.25 33.55
C VAL A 827 -32.77 7.25 33.42
N GLU A 828 -33.27 6.78 32.28
CA GLU A 828 -34.69 6.68 31.96
C GLU A 828 -35.43 5.66 32.83
N THR A 829 -36.75 5.79 32.91
CA THR A 829 -37.59 4.99 33.83
C THR A 829 -37.63 3.50 33.50
N ASN A 830 -37.32 3.12 32.26
CA ASN A 830 -37.29 1.75 31.78
C ASN A 830 -35.93 1.05 31.94
N LEU A 831 -34.93 1.69 32.58
CA LEU A 831 -33.61 1.11 32.84
C LEU A 831 -33.20 1.25 34.31
N THR A 832 -32.47 0.26 34.83
CA THR A 832 -31.70 0.38 36.07
C THR A 832 -30.24 -0.01 35.83
N ILE A 833 -29.30 0.85 36.23
CA ILE A 833 -27.87 0.57 36.17
C ILE A 833 -27.45 -0.02 37.52
N TYR A 834 -26.97 -1.25 37.49
CA TYR A 834 -26.37 -1.96 38.60
C TYR A 834 -24.85 -1.92 38.46
N PHE A 835 -24.15 -1.48 39.51
CA PHE A 835 -22.69 -1.42 39.49
C PHE A 835 -22.10 -2.09 40.74
N ALA A 836 -20.93 -2.72 40.63
CA ALA A 836 -20.29 -3.37 41.77
C ALA A 836 -19.31 -2.46 42.50
N ASN A 837 -18.62 -1.59 41.78
CA ASN A 837 -17.74 -0.56 42.34
C ASN A 837 -17.67 0.67 41.41
N ALA A 838 -17.19 1.80 41.92
CA ALA A 838 -17.01 3.03 41.17
C ALA A 838 -15.84 3.86 41.73
N ASN A 839 -15.33 4.81 40.94
CA ASN A 839 -14.33 5.78 41.41
C ASN A 839 -14.90 6.85 42.36
N LEU A 840 -16.23 6.99 42.38
CA LEU A 840 -16.98 7.78 43.36
C LEU A 840 -17.62 6.85 44.39
N SER A 841 -17.89 7.36 45.60
CA SER A 841 -18.44 6.57 46.71
C SER A 841 -19.74 5.82 46.33
N PRO A 842 -19.74 4.47 46.31
CA PRO A 842 -20.94 3.69 46.00
C PRO A 842 -22.08 3.91 47.00
N ASP A 843 -21.77 4.19 48.27
CA ASP A 843 -22.76 4.57 49.29
C ASP A 843 -23.59 5.79 48.88
N LYS A 844 -22.96 6.78 48.24
CA LYS A 844 -23.63 8.02 47.78
C LYS A 844 -24.39 7.82 46.48
N LEU A 845 -23.88 6.98 45.60
CA LEU A 845 -24.50 6.70 44.30
C LEU A 845 -25.70 5.75 44.42
N ASN A 846 -25.68 4.86 45.41
CA ASN A 846 -26.73 3.86 45.59
C ASN A 846 -28.09 4.51 45.91
N GLY A 847 -29.09 4.23 45.08
CA GLY A 847 -30.43 4.79 45.21
C GLY A 847 -30.64 6.10 44.45
N ALA A 848 -29.61 6.66 43.81
CA ALA A 848 -29.74 7.85 42.98
C ALA A 848 -30.72 7.65 41.81
N PHE A 849 -31.20 8.75 41.25
CA PHE A 849 -32.17 8.78 40.13
C PHE A 849 -33.46 7.99 40.44
N GLY A 850 -33.97 8.09 41.67
CA GLY A 850 -35.18 7.38 42.09
C GLY A 850 -34.99 5.87 42.16
N GLY A 851 -33.80 5.41 42.57
CA GLY A 851 -33.47 3.98 42.67
C GLY A 851 -33.00 3.34 41.37
N ARG A 852 -32.67 4.12 40.33
CA ARG A 852 -32.25 3.62 39.02
C ARG A 852 -30.73 3.48 38.87
N LEU A 853 -29.95 3.99 39.81
CA LEU A 853 -28.54 3.65 39.98
C LEU A 853 -28.40 2.87 41.29
N ARG A 854 -27.96 1.61 41.21
CA ARG A 854 -28.00 0.65 42.34
C ARG A 854 -26.67 -0.06 42.51
N TRP A 855 -26.16 -0.08 43.73
CA TRP A 855 -24.94 -0.78 44.06
C TRP A 855 -25.22 -2.27 44.34
N VAL A 856 -24.33 -3.16 43.87
CA VAL A 856 -24.35 -4.61 44.11
C VAL A 856 -23.18 -5.01 45.02
N PRO A 857 -23.28 -4.79 46.34
CA PRO A 857 -22.18 -4.99 47.29
C PRO A 857 -21.72 -6.44 47.42
N THR A 858 -22.58 -7.40 47.10
CA THR A 858 -22.31 -8.84 47.23
C THR A 858 -21.55 -9.45 46.05
N TYR A 859 -21.35 -8.69 44.97
CA TYR A 859 -20.59 -9.15 43.82
C TYR A 859 -19.14 -8.67 43.92
N ALA A 860 -18.19 -9.60 43.80
CA ALA A 860 -16.76 -9.34 43.76
C ALA A 860 -16.23 -9.81 42.40
N GLY A 861 -16.08 -8.85 41.46
CA GLY A 861 -15.60 -9.06 40.10
C GLY A 861 -14.13 -8.72 39.93
N ALA A 862 -13.58 -8.88 38.73
CA ALA A 862 -12.16 -8.63 38.49
C ALA A 862 -11.75 -7.17 38.70
N ASN A 863 -12.66 -6.22 38.47
CA ASN A 863 -12.41 -4.79 38.66
C ASN A 863 -12.96 -4.24 40.00
N SER A 864 -13.58 -5.09 40.82
CA SER A 864 -14.20 -4.68 42.09
C SER A 864 -13.78 -5.53 43.30
N THR A 865 -12.86 -6.48 43.16
CA THR A 865 -12.43 -7.37 44.26
C THR A 865 -11.20 -6.83 44.99
N THR A 866 -11.18 -7.03 46.31
CA THR A 866 -9.99 -7.03 47.16
C THR A 866 -9.92 -8.33 47.95
N ASN A 867 -8.75 -8.63 48.51
CA ASN A 867 -8.54 -9.80 49.36
C ASN A 867 -8.20 -9.36 50.79
N LEU A 868 -8.92 -9.90 51.77
CA LEU A 868 -8.65 -9.71 53.20
C LEU A 868 -8.27 -11.04 53.85
N LEU A 869 -7.39 -10.99 54.84
CA LEU A 869 -7.00 -12.15 55.62
C LEU A 869 -7.91 -12.25 56.85
N VAL A 870 -8.75 -13.29 56.91
CA VAL A 870 -9.66 -13.57 58.03
C VAL A 870 -9.38 -14.98 58.53
N ASP A 871 -9.10 -15.13 59.83
CA ASP A 871 -8.77 -16.43 60.47
C ASP A 871 -7.68 -17.23 59.72
N GLY A 872 -6.68 -16.54 59.18
CA GLY A 872 -5.59 -17.15 58.42
C GLY A 872 -5.94 -17.59 56.99
N ARG A 873 -7.09 -17.17 56.45
CA ARG A 873 -7.54 -17.46 55.08
C ARG A 873 -7.80 -16.18 54.29
N TRP A 874 -7.42 -16.18 53.02
CA TRP A 874 -7.77 -15.09 52.11
C TRP A 874 -9.25 -15.20 51.70
N VAL A 875 -9.99 -14.11 51.90
CA VAL A 875 -11.38 -13.96 51.51
C VAL A 875 -11.46 -12.87 50.45
N ALA A 876 -11.93 -13.24 49.26
CA ALA A 876 -12.24 -12.29 48.19
C ALA A 876 -13.57 -11.60 48.51
N ILE A 877 -13.56 -10.27 48.51
CA ILE A 877 -14.74 -9.46 48.79
C ILE A 877 -14.73 -8.21 47.93
N ASN A 878 -15.91 -7.64 47.70
CA ASN A 878 -16.05 -6.38 47.02
C ASN A 878 -15.28 -5.26 47.77
N THR A 879 -14.42 -4.55 47.05
CA THR A 879 -13.58 -3.46 47.57
C THR A 879 -14.41 -2.33 48.15
N ALA A 880 -15.48 -1.92 47.47
CA ALA A 880 -16.36 -0.86 47.97
C ALA A 880 -17.12 -1.28 49.23
N LEU A 881 -17.43 -2.57 49.39
CA LEU A 881 -18.14 -3.06 50.56
C LEU A 881 -17.29 -2.91 51.82
N ILE A 882 -16.01 -3.26 51.73
CA ILE A 882 -15.05 -3.05 52.82
C ILE A 882 -14.76 -1.56 53.06
N GLN A 883 -14.88 -0.71 52.03
CA GLN A 883 -14.68 0.73 52.15
C GLN A 883 -15.96 1.50 52.48
N SER A 884 -17.09 0.82 52.68
CA SER A 884 -18.38 1.46 52.93
C SER A 884 -18.42 2.10 54.32
N GLY A 885 -18.95 3.32 54.39
CA GLY A 885 -19.23 3.99 55.66
C GLY A 885 -20.59 3.63 56.26
N ASN A 886 -21.43 2.90 55.51
CA ASN A 886 -22.80 2.56 55.88
C ASN A 886 -22.97 1.08 56.23
N ALA A 887 -21.98 0.24 55.92
CA ALA A 887 -21.96 -1.18 56.24
C ALA A 887 -21.09 -1.46 57.47
N ASP A 888 -21.52 -2.45 58.25
CA ASP A 888 -20.84 -3.01 59.42
C ASP A 888 -21.09 -4.53 59.35
N LEU A 889 -20.14 -5.25 58.76
CA LEU A 889 -20.31 -6.67 58.42
C LEU A 889 -20.08 -7.63 59.59
N ASP A 890 -19.34 -7.20 60.62
CA ASP A 890 -19.08 -8.02 61.80
C ASP A 890 -19.99 -7.65 62.99
N GLY A 891 -20.70 -6.52 62.90
CA GLY A 891 -21.73 -6.09 63.83
C GLY A 891 -21.19 -5.50 65.14
N ASP A 892 -19.94 -5.04 65.16
CA ASP A 892 -19.27 -4.51 66.35
C ASP A 892 -19.60 -3.02 66.64
N GLY A 893 -20.22 -2.33 65.67
CA GLY A 893 -20.60 -0.91 65.76
C GLY A 893 -19.64 0.05 65.07
N ILE A 894 -18.55 -0.42 64.47
CA ILE A 894 -17.59 0.36 63.70
C ILE A 894 -17.88 0.15 62.21
N PRO A 895 -18.11 1.21 61.42
CA PRO A 895 -18.31 1.05 59.97
C PRO A 895 -17.07 0.50 59.28
N ASN A 896 -17.26 -0.39 58.30
CA ASN A 896 -16.19 -1.11 57.61
C ASN A 896 -15.01 -0.21 57.17
N ARG A 897 -15.30 1.00 56.67
CA ARG A 897 -14.28 1.95 56.18
C ARG A 897 -13.18 2.30 57.19
N ILE A 898 -13.53 2.35 58.47
CA ILE A 898 -12.61 2.72 59.56
C ILE A 898 -12.36 1.56 60.52
N ASP A 899 -12.90 0.39 60.21
CA ASP A 899 -12.81 -0.81 61.02
C ASP A 899 -11.52 -1.58 60.67
N PRO A 900 -10.61 -1.83 61.64
CA PRO A 900 -9.46 -2.69 61.45
C PRO A 900 -9.81 -4.17 61.20
N THR A 901 -11.00 -4.62 61.59
CA THR A 901 -11.49 -6.00 61.50
C THR A 901 -12.88 -6.08 60.83
N PRO A 902 -13.05 -5.57 59.60
CA PRO A 902 -14.35 -5.35 58.94
C PRO A 902 -15.08 -6.62 58.53
N LEU A 903 -14.61 -7.80 58.93
CA LEU A 903 -15.21 -9.09 58.59
C LEU A 903 -15.31 -9.98 59.82
N LEU A 904 -16.47 -10.62 59.95
CA LEU A 904 -16.76 -11.53 61.03
C LEU A 904 -15.78 -12.72 61.06
N SER A 905 -14.99 -12.80 62.14
CA SER A 905 -14.16 -13.97 62.45
C SER A 905 -15.03 -15.12 62.98
N GLY A 906 -14.76 -16.36 62.55
CA GLY A 906 -15.42 -17.53 63.12
C GLY A 906 -15.10 -17.74 64.60
N ALA A 907 -13.97 -17.21 65.09
CA ALA A 907 -13.60 -17.29 66.49
C ALA A 907 -14.47 -16.37 67.38
N SER A 908 -14.96 -15.24 66.85
CA SER A 908 -15.78 -14.30 67.61
C SER A 908 -17.21 -14.83 67.88
N LEU A 909 -17.66 -15.82 67.09
CA LEU A 909 -18.95 -16.49 67.30
C LEU A 909 -19.00 -17.34 68.57
N ASN A 910 -17.85 -17.71 69.15
CA ASN A 910 -17.78 -18.46 70.41
C ASN A 910 -18.73 -19.68 70.44
N LEU A 911 -18.73 -20.44 69.33
CA LEU A 911 -19.58 -21.61 69.12
C LEU A 911 -19.24 -22.68 70.16
N LYS A 912 -20.22 -23.05 70.98
CA LYS A 912 -20.11 -24.10 72.01
C LYS A 912 -21.17 -25.16 71.82
N ILE A 913 -20.79 -26.40 72.12
CA ILE A 913 -21.66 -27.56 72.09
C ILE A 913 -21.50 -28.28 73.42
N ASP A 914 -22.59 -28.39 74.17
CA ASP A 914 -22.65 -29.17 75.41
C ASP A 914 -23.80 -30.17 75.34
N TYR A 915 -23.75 -31.22 76.16
CA TYR A 915 -24.90 -32.11 76.34
C TYR A 915 -25.75 -31.68 77.54
N VAL A 916 -27.06 -31.59 77.34
CA VAL A 916 -28.05 -31.25 78.37
C VAL A 916 -29.17 -32.28 78.40
N ARG A 917 -29.94 -32.32 79.50
CA ARG A 917 -31.19 -33.10 79.57
C ARG A 917 -32.39 -32.19 79.40
N ALA A 918 -33.16 -32.38 78.34
CA ALA A 918 -34.38 -31.62 78.10
C ALA A 918 -35.34 -32.32 77.12
N PRO A 919 -36.28 -33.20 77.55
CA PRO A 919 -36.27 -34.18 78.65
C PRO A 919 -35.42 -35.46 78.36
N GLY A 920 -34.91 -35.64 77.14
CA GLY A 920 -33.91 -36.64 76.75
C GLY A 920 -32.49 -36.06 76.67
N LEU A 921 -31.47 -36.88 76.38
CA LEU A 921 -30.11 -36.40 76.10
C LEU A 921 -30.13 -35.59 74.80
N THR A 922 -29.65 -34.36 74.83
CA THR A 922 -29.76 -33.40 73.73
C THR A 922 -28.46 -32.63 73.59
N ALA A 923 -27.98 -32.40 72.38
CA ALA A 923 -26.88 -31.50 72.09
C ALA A 923 -27.41 -30.05 72.11
N ARG A 924 -26.84 -29.20 72.95
CA ARG A 924 -27.10 -27.77 73.02
C ARG A 924 -26.03 -27.03 72.26
N ILE A 925 -26.37 -26.55 71.07
CA ILE A 925 -25.51 -25.74 70.21
C ILE A 925 -25.78 -24.26 70.54
N SER A 926 -24.77 -23.50 70.96
CA SER A 926 -24.90 -22.08 71.27
C SER A 926 -23.78 -21.25 70.66
N TRP A 927 -24.10 -20.06 70.16
CA TRP A 927 -23.15 -19.13 69.55
C TRP A 927 -23.59 -17.69 69.78
N ASP A 928 -22.66 -16.76 69.70
CA ASP A 928 -22.92 -15.33 69.82
C ASP A 928 -23.29 -14.79 68.43
N ALA A 929 -24.59 -14.54 68.19
CA ALA A 929 -25.11 -14.05 66.91
C ALA A 929 -25.03 -12.53 66.85
N ILE A 930 -24.62 -12.01 65.69
CA ILE A 930 -24.48 -10.57 65.44
C ILE A 930 -25.80 -9.97 64.94
N ARG A 931 -26.05 -8.69 65.23
CA ARG A 931 -27.29 -7.99 64.89
C ARG A 931 -27.64 -8.13 63.41
N TYR A 932 -28.94 -8.26 63.13
CA TYR A 932 -29.52 -8.40 61.79
C TYR A 932 -29.00 -9.59 60.95
N SER A 933 -28.19 -10.49 61.49
CA SER A 933 -27.69 -11.65 60.73
C SER A 933 -28.69 -12.79 60.59
N THR A 934 -28.54 -13.57 59.51
CA THR A 934 -29.18 -14.89 59.36
C THR A 934 -28.17 -15.98 59.69
N ASN A 935 -28.52 -16.88 60.61
CA ASN A 935 -27.63 -17.89 61.15
C ASN A 935 -28.15 -19.27 60.74
N HIS A 936 -27.44 -19.96 59.85
CA HIS A 936 -27.74 -21.32 59.42
C HIS A 936 -26.98 -22.31 60.29
N VAL A 937 -27.71 -23.09 61.08
CA VAL A 937 -27.14 -24.20 61.84
C VAL A 937 -27.25 -25.44 60.98
N GLU A 938 -26.11 -26.06 60.72
CA GLU A 938 -26.00 -27.23 59.86
C GLU A 938 -25.26 -28.34 60.59
N TYR A 939 -25.54 -29.60 60.23
CA TYR A 939 -24.90 -30.77 60.80
C TYR A 939 -24.47 -31.77 59.73
N ARG A 940 -23.55 -32.67 60.09
CA ARG A 940 -23.18 -33.84 59.27
C ARG A 940 -22.72 -35.00 60.14
N ALA A 941 -22.80 -36.22 59.61
CA ALA A 941 -22.45 -37.45 60.34
C ALA A 941 -20.96 -37.79 60.35
N ASN A 942 -20.14 -37.11 59.53
CA ASN A 942 -18.70 -37.36 59.41
C ASN A 942 -17.96 -36.04 59.12
N LEU A 943 -16.86 -35.78 59.84
CA LEU A 943 -16.12 -34.51 59.74
C LEU A 943 -15.30 -34.39 58.44
N THR A 944 -15.01 -35.48 57.74
CA THR A 944 -14.19 -35.46 56.52
C THR A 944 -14.96 -35.82 55.25
N ALA A 945 -16.18 -36.37 55.36
CA ALA A 945 -17.00 -36.80 54.22
C ALA A 945 -18.50 -36.46 54.37
N GLY A 946 -19.18 -36.29 53.23
CA GLY A 946 -20.63 -36.02 53.16
C GLY A 946 -21.02 -34.54 53.17
N ASN A 947 -22.26 -34.25 52.73
CA ASN A 947 -22.81 -32.91 52.67
C ASN A 947 -23.26 -32.41 54.05
N TRP A 948 -23.15 -31.10 54.29
CA TRP A 948 -23.78 -30.45 55.43
C TRP A 948 -25.30 -30.40 55.21
N LEU A 949 -26.06 -30.87 56.19
CA LEU A 949 -27.52 -30.88 56.19
C LEU A 949 -28.04 -29.73 57.07
N PRO A 950 -29.11 -29.04 56.67
CA PRO A 950 -29.69 -27.98 57.49
C PRO A 950 -30.32 -28.58 58.75
N LEU A 951 -29.99 -28.01 59.92
CA LEU A 951 -30.69 -28.27 61.17
C LEU A 951 -31.80 -27.25 61.38
N THR A 952 -31.46 -25.96 61.31
CA THR A 952 -32.40 -24.85 61.45
C THR A 952 -31.77 -23.54 60.96
N THR A 953 -32.60 -22.49 60.80
CA THR A 953 -32.16 -21.13 60.49
C THR A 953 -32.73 -20.17 61.53
N VAL A 954 -31.88 -19.30 62.07
CA VAL A 954 -32.22 -18.31 63.11
C VAL A 954 -31.91 -16.91 62.61
N ILE A 955 -32.91 -16.02 62.61
CA ILE A 955 -32.75 -14.61 62.23
C ILE A 955 -32.52 -13.80 63.50
N GLN A 956 -31.40 -13.09 63.58
CA GLN A 956 -31.06 -12.22 64.70
C GLN A 956 -31.68 -10.83 64.52
N GLY A 957 -32.24 -10.28 65.60
CA GLY A 957 -32.83 -8.94 65.62
C GLY A 957 -31.79 -7.81 65.69
N ALA A 958 -32.24 -6.62 66.09
CA ALA A 958 -31.46 -5.39 66.07
C ALA A 958 -30.26 -5.30 67.03
N ALA A 959 -30.06 -6.31 67.88
CA ALA A 959 -28.96 -6.36 68.85
C ALA A 959 -28.21 -7.69 68.72
N ASN A 960 -26.93 -7.68 69.07
CA ASN A 960 -26.15 -8.91 69.22
C ASN A 960 -26.76 -9.75 70.36
N GLY A 961 -26.73 -11.08 70.24
CA GLY A 961 -27.34 -11.95 71.24
C GLY A 961 -26.89 -13.39 71.13
N ARG A 962 -26.79 -14.07 72.28
CA ARG A 962 -26.43 -15.49 72.32
C ARG A 962 -27.62 -16.34 71.90
N GLN A 963 -27.45 -17.08 70.81
CA GLN A 963 -28.44 -18.02 70.28
C GLN A 963 -28.19 -19.42 70.81
N THR A 964 -29.25 -20.21 70.94
CA THR A 964 -29.17 -21.60 71.41
C THR A 964 -30.19 -22.46 70.69
N ILE A 965 -29.72 -23.57 70.11
CA ILE A 965 -30.52 -24.60 69.45
C ILE A 965 -30.28 -25.95 70.13
N LEU A 966 -31.34 -26.74 70.21
CA LEU A 966 -31.34 -28.07 70.80
C LEU A 966 -31.54 -29.13 69.70
N ASP A 967 -30.64 -30.11 69.64
CA ASP A 967 -30.75 -31.27 68.74
C ASP A 967 -30.77 -32.58 69.56
N PRO A 968 -31.91 -33.32 69.58
CA PRO A 968 -32.03 -34.56 70.36
C PRO A 968 -31.01 -35.63 69.94
N VAL A 969 -30.38 -36.28 70.93
CA VAL A 969 -29.41 -37.35 70.71
C VAL A 969 -30.10 -38.69 70.88
N LEU A 970 -30.33 -39.40 69.78
CA LEU A 970 -30.96 -40.71 69.80
C LEU A 970 -29.95 -41.83 70.15
N PRO A 971 -30.31 -42.81 70.99
CA PRO A 971 -29.46 -43.97 71.26
C PRO A 971 -29.11 -44.71 69.96
N GLY A 972 -27.82 -44.93 69.72
CA GLY A 972 -27.32 -45.62 68.51
C GLY A 972 -27.18 -44.76 67.26
N ALA A 973 -27.47 -43.45 67.33
CA ALA A 973 -27.27 -42.54 66.20
C ALA A 973 -25.78 -42.26 65.93
N ALA A 974 -25.44 -42.03 64.66
CA ALA A 974 -24.11 -41.61 64.26
C ALA A 974 -23.73 -40.25 64.89
N PRO A 975 -22.44 -40.01 65.21
CA PRO A 975 -21.98 -38.74 65.76
C PRO A 975 -22.31 -37.59 64.78
N ARG A 976 -22.87 -36.49 65.29
CA ARG A 976 -23.13 -35.28 64.52
C ARG A 976 -22.08 -34.23 64.82
N TYR A 977 -21.52 -33.65 63.76
CA TYR A 977 -20.68 -32.46 63.79
C TYR A 977 -21.52 -31.29 63.34
N TYR A 978 -21.37 -30.14 64.01
CA TYR A 978 -22.18 -28.95 63.75
C TYR A 978 -21.31 -27.81 63.24
N ARG A 979 -21.89 -26.94 62.42
CA ARG A 979 -21.34 -25.62 62.11
C ARG A 979 -22.46 -24.60 62.10
N VAL A 980 -22.09 -23.35 62.32
CA VAL A 980 -22.96 -22.20 62.12
C VAL A 980 -22.37 -21.39 60.97
N ARG A 981 -23.18 -21.14 59.93
CA ARG A 981 -22.87 -20.16 58.89
C ARG A 981 -23.66 -18.90 59.19
N VAL A 982 -22.98 -17.77 59.30
CA VAL A 982 -23.59 -16.48 59.59
C VAL A 982 -23.55 -15.63 58.33
N GLU A 983 -24.70 -15.16 57.90
CA GLU A 983 -24.88 -14.24 56.79
C GLU A 983 -25.23 -12.87 57.39
N PRO A 984 -24.27 -11.93 57.48
CA PRO A 984 -24.50 -10.61 58.04
C PRO A 984 -25.48 -9.82 57.17
N TYR A 985 -26.21 -8.90 57.79
CA TYR A 985 -27.04 -7.96 57.06
C TYR A 985 -26.16 -6.95 56.34
N ILE A 986 -26.23 -6.93 55.02
CA ILE A 986 -25.61 -5.90 54.17
C ILE A 986 -26.59 -4.72 54.09
N GLY A 987 -26.95 -4.22 55.27
CA GLY A 987 -27.83 -3.10 55.44
C GLY A 987 -27.11 -1.82 55.17
N LEU A 988 -27.31 -1.25 54.00
CA LEU A 988 -26.97 0.14 53.77
C LEU A 988 -27.97 0.95 54.59
N LEU A 989 -27.53 1.53 55.71
CA LEU A 989 -28.30 2.54 56.42
C LEU A 989 -28.73 3.56 55.36
N THR A 990 -30.05 3.67 55.11
CA THR A 990 -30.55 4.76 54.28
C THR A 990 -30.10 6.08 54.92
N PRO A 991 -29.62 7.04 54.13
CA PRO A 991 -29.02 8.27 54.65
C PRO A 991 -29.90 9.01 55.65
#